data_AF-A0A976CL46-F1
#
_entry.id   AF-A0A976CL46-F1
#
_cell.length_a   1.000
_cell.length_b   1.000
_cell.length_c   1.000
_cell.angle_alpha   90.00
_cell.angle_beta   90.00
_cell.angle_gamma   90.00
#
_symmetry.space_group_name_H-M   'P 1'
#
loop_
_entity.id
_entity.type
_entity.pdbx_description
1 polymer ?
#
loop_
_entity_poly.entity_id
_entity_poly.type
_entity_poly.pdbx_seq_one_letter_code
_entity_poly.pdbx_strand_id
1 'polypeptide(L)'
;MSSIANQLRYGFVSIVVASVLMAGSTLAYLSFRGQIEQTKQLQFERSQAAAAQISAYLDNLQRQLNYLSELRGLTEFNADTQRSILEGLINSNSAYEVVGIFNSKGQVVQVMSPYEPYSTSSLSLAGISGDAPIFWETFRQAQNYVSSVDVDMKTTVNVVNLAVPIRDSKNQIAGVLFARVSLNFLIQIVARSQIGKTGYSYVIDNRSVLISATGSKINPYLLPDLKGRSFVGELSKLALASGIQSGLVYRGWRGVEVMGTGAIVRRVQWMVVVELPTAEAYAPVRSLIYVMGAVTAVSALAAVGLGVAFARSITNPLKSLTSAATEMTSGILETRVNIAASNELGKLANAFNSMAGQLEVSFTKLEHQNSQLQRLDKLKDEFLANTSHELRTPLNGIIGLTESLIDGATGKLPAQTISNLEIIASSGRRLSNLINDILDFSKLRHKNIELQIKPVGIREIVDIVVTLSQPLIGTKNLQLINSVTSDIPLVDADENRVQQILYNLIGNAIKFTDKGTVEISANAISLQSPQLANKESSVTNQILSLIVRSKLQITVSDTGIGIAEDKLERIFESFEQADGSTAREHGGTGLGLAVTKQLVELHGGEIQVSSELGVGSQFTFSLPISQNQYVEHNQLPATARQSLVLRTDERKLITNEAAPPTFNDNSSSVLKCPLKNNQVKILIVDDEPVNIQVLTNNLVLENYTIAEASSGREALALLDRGYKPDLILLDIMMPRMTGYEVCDKVREKFTASELPIVMLTAKNQVSDLVQGFNAGANDFLTKPFLKNELLARIKTHIRLTKINAAYGKFVPHDFLRFLGHESIIDVQLGDQIQKEMTVLFSDIRSFTTISEAMTPQENFNFLNSYLGRVSPVIRAHQGFIDKYIGDAIMALFPESADDAVRAAVEMQKQVILYNQHRQRSNYAPITIGIGLHAGTLMLGTIGEEERMESTVIADAVNLASRLEGLTKVYGSGILVTESILERLGDRSQYLCRFVDRVTVKGKTSAVSVFEIYDAETEQSIQLKQETAAAFQKGLEFYVEQKFPKAQKIFKNICETNPQDKLAAIYCQRCLKHQMYGVPEGWSGIECLDEK
;
A
#
# COMPACT_ATOMS: atom_id res chain seq x y z
N MET A 1 -18.55 33.64 9.40
CA MET A 1 -19.79 32.99 8.91
C MET A 1 -19.40 31.63 8.36
N SER A 2 -20.08 30.54 8.74
CA SER A 2 -19.75 29.21 8.22
C SER A 2 -19.97 29.18 6.71
N SER A 3 -18.96 28.76 5.94
CA SER A 3 -19.06 28.63 4.49
C SER A 3 -20.27 27.78 4.12
N ILE A 4 -21.05 28.22 3.13
CA ILE A 4 -22.20 27.48 2.56
C ILE A 4 -21.82 26.02 2.20
N ALA A 5 -20.55 25.81 1.81
CA ALA A 5 -19.99 24.48 1.54
C ALA A 5 -20.02 23.55 2.77
N ASN A 6 -19.74 24.09 3.97
CA ASN A 6 -19.80 23.30 5.21
C ASN A 6 -21.23 22.98 5.60
N GLN A 7 -22.17 23.92 5.42
CA GLN A 7 -23.59 23.68 5.70
C GLN A 7 -24.18 22.59 4.79
N LEU A 8 -23.88 22.63 3.48
CA LEU A 8 -24.27 21.58 2.54
C LEU A 8 -23.66 20.22 2.89
N ARG A 9 -22.37 20.19 3.25
CA ARG A 9 -21.66 18.96 3.63
C ARG A 9 -22.28 18.31 4.87
N TYR A 10 -22.52 19.09 5.94
CA TYR A 10 -23.11 18.54 7.16
C TYR A 10 -24.58 18.15 6.97
N GLY A 11 -25.35 18.93 6.20
CA GLY A 11 -26.76 18.63 5.91
C GLY A 11 -26.94 17.33 5.14
N PHE A 12 -26.16 17.13 4.07
CA PHE A 12 -26.25 15.92 3.25
C PHE A 12 -25.78 14.67 4.01
N VAL A 13 -24.63 14.76 4.69
CA VAL A 13 -24.10 13.63 5.49
C VAL A 13 -25.09 13.22 6.58
N SER A 14 -25.73 14.18 7.26
CA SER A 14 -26.71 13.87 8.32
C SER A 14 -27.94 13.13 7.78
N ILE A 15 -28.46 13.51 6.61
CA ILE A 15 -29.63 12.85 6.00
C ILE A 15 -29.30 11.42 5.58
N VAL A 16 -28.14 11.20 4.96
CA VAL A 16 -27.74 9.85 4.51
C VAL A 16 -27.48 8.93 5.70
N VAL A 17 -26.79 9.41 6.73
CA VAL A 17 -26.54 8.62 7.96
C VAL A 17 -27.85 8.26 8.66
N ALA A 18 -28.78 9.20 8.80
CA ALA A 18 -30.09 8.93 9.38
C ALA A 18 -30.87 7.86 8.60
N SER A 19 -30.81 7.91 7.26
CA SER A 19 -31.47 6.94 6.38
C SER A 19 -30.89 5.54 6.51
N VAL A 20 -29.55 5.42 6.54
CA VAL A 20 -28.84 4.14 6.71
C VAL A 20 -29.13 3.53 8.09
N LEU A 21 -29.12 4.34 9.14
CA LEU A 21 -29.44 3.87 10.50
C LEU A 21 -30.89 3.39 10.61
N MET A 22 -31.85 4.11 10.02
CA MET A 22 -33.25 3.67 9.98
C MET A 22 -33.39 2.35 9.23
N ALA A 23 -32.85 2.24 8.01
CA ALA A 23 -32.94 1.04 7.21
C ALA A 23 -32.27 -0.17 7.88
N GLY A 24 -31.06 0.02 8.43
CA GLY A 24 -30.33 -1.02 9.16
C GLY A 24 -31.10 -1.51 10.39
N SER A 25 -31.69 -0.58 11.15
CA SER A 25 -32.50 -0.92 12.34
C SER A 25 -33.78 -1.68 11.97
N THR A 26 -34.47 -1.27 10.90
CA THR A 26 -35.68 -1.96 10.43
C THR A 26 -35.35 -3.37 9.94
N LEU A 27 -34.28 -3.54 9.16
CA LEU A 27 -33.85 -4.84 8.67
C LEU A 27 -33.43 -5.76 9.84
N ALA A 28 -32.74 -5.21 10.85
CA ALA A 28 -32.33 -5.97 12.03
C ALA A 28 -33.54 -6.50 12.79
N TYR A 29 -34.54 -5.64 12.96
CA TYR A 29 -35.79 -6.01 13.60
C TYR A 29 -36.56 -7.08 12.82
N LEU A 30 -36.68 -6.95 11.50
CA LEU A 30 -37.35 -7.94 10.65
C LEU A 30 -36.62 -9.29 10.65
N SER A 31 -35.29 -9.29 10.57
CA SER A 31 -34.47 -10.51 10.61
C SER A 31 -34.54 -11.20 11.96
N PHE A 32 -34.48 -10.43 13.06
CA PHE A 32 -34.70 -10.93 14.42
C PHE A 32 -36.05 -11.64 14.55
N ARG A 33 -37.12 -10.98 14.07
CA ARG A 33 -38.48 -11.53 14.08
C ARG A 33 -38.56 -12.83 13.26
N GLY A 34 -37.97 -12.84 12.05
CA GLY A 34 -37.98 -14.01 11.17
C GLY A 34 -37.28 -15.23 11.78
N GLN A 35 -36.08 -15.06 12.33
CA GLN A 35 -35.30 -16.15 12.92
C GLN A 35 -35.98 -16.80 14.13
N ILE A 36 -36.60 -15.99 14.99
CA ILE A 36 -37.33 -16.49 16.16
C ILE A 36 -38.56 -17.28 15.73
N GLU A 37 -39.33 -16.79 14.76
CA GLU A 37 -40.51 -17.51 14.27
C GLU A 37 -40.14 -18.83 13.58
N GLN A 38 -39.05 -18.86 12.79
CA GLN A 38 -38.53 -20.12 12.21
C GLN A 38 -38.14 -21.13 13.29
N THR A 39 -37.49 -20.68 14.36
CA THR A 39 -37.09 -21.56 15.47
C THR A 39 -38.31 -22.13 16.20
N LYS A 40 -39.32 -21.29 16.48
CA LYS A 40 -40.58 -21.74 17.08
C LYS A 40 -41.32 -22.74 16.20
N GLN A 41 -41.39 -22.48 14.89
CA GLN A 41 -42.04 -23.38 13.95
C GLN A 41 -41.35 -24.75 13.92
N LEU A 42 -40.02 -24.78 13.84
CA LEU A 42 -39.25 -26.02 13.86
C LEU A 42 -39.46 -26.80 15.16
N GLN A 43 -39.48 -26.11 16.31
CA GLN A 43 -39.79 -26.73 17.60
C GLN A 43 -41.17 -27.40 17.59
N PHE A 44 -42.18 -26.68 17.10
CA PHE A 44 -43.56 -27.17 17.04
C PHE A 44 -43.71 -28.39 16.11
N GLU A 45 -43.09 -28.34 14.93
CA GLU A 45 -43.10 -29.46 13.99
C GLU A 45 -42.43 -30.71 14.58
N ARG A 46 -41.34 -30.55 15.34
CA ARG A 46 -40.66 -31.68 16.00
C ARG A 46 -41.49 -32.28 17.12
N SER A 47 -42.11 -31.47 17.98
CA SER A 47 -42.98 -31.98 19.06
C SER A 47 -44.20 -32.70 18.48
N GLN A 48 -44.80 -32.16 17.42
CA GLN A 48 -45.95 -32.76 16.74
C GLN A 48 -45.57 -34.07 16.03
N ALA A 49 -44.45 -34.11 15.31
CA ALA A 49 -43.96 -35.31 14.64
C ALA A 49 -43.66 -36.42 15.64
N ALA A 50 -43.05 -36.09 16.78
CA ALA A 50 -42.78 -37.03 17.86
C ALA A 50 -44.07 -37.57 18.48
N ALA A 51 -45.05 -36.70 18.77
CA ALA A 51 -46.35 -37.10 19.28
C ALA A 51 -47.10 -38.02 18.28
N ALA A 52 -47.03 -37.72 16.98
CA ALA A 52 -47.60 -38.55 15.93
C ALA A 52 -46.91 -39.91 15.82
N GLN A 53 -45.58 -39.98 15.93
CA GLN A 53 -44.83 -41.24 15.94
C GLN A 53 -45.20 -42.11 17.15
N ILE A 54 -45.31 -41.52 18.34
CA ILE A 54 -45.74 -42.23 19.56
C ILE A 54 -47.15 -42.77 19.37
N SER A 55 -48.08 -41.94 18.87
CA SER A 55 -49.45 -42.37 18.59
C SER A 55 -49.47 -43.54 17.60
N ALA A 56 -48.77 -43.41 16.47
CA ALA A 56 -48.74 -44.43 15.43
C ALA A 56 -48.16 -45.76 15.93
N TYR A 57 -47.13 -45.72 16.78
CA TYR A 57 -46.53 -46.92 17.37
C TYR A 57 -47.51 -47.62 18.33
N LEU A 58 -48.13 -46.89 19.25
CA LEU A 58 -49.13 -47.43 20.16
C LEU A 58 -50.38 -47.96 19.42
N ASP A 59 -50.84 -47.25 18.39
CA ASP A 59 -51.96 -47.67 17.55
C ASP A 59 -51.63 -48.95 16.77
N ASN A 60 -50.37 -49.13 16.34
CA ASN A 60 -49.92 -50.36 15.68
C ASN A 60 -49.99 -51.56 16.63
N LEU A 61 -49.42 -51.43 17.84
CA LEU A 61 -49.48 -52.47 18.87
C LEU A 61 -50.92 -52.82 19.26
N GLN A 62 -51.76 -51.80 19.39
CA GLN A 62 -53.16 -52.02 19.72
C GLN A 62 -53.94 -52.67 18.55
N ARG A 63 -53.59 -52.36 17.30
CA ARG A 63 -54.18 -52.99 16.12
C ARG A 63 -53.80 -54.47 16.02
N GLN A 64 -52.56 -54.84 16.33
CA GLN A 64 -52.14 -56.24 16.40
C GLN A 64 -52.94 -57.02 17.45
N LEU A 65 -53.19 -56.42 18.62
CA LEU A 65 -54.05 -57.00 19.65
C LEU A 65 -55.50 -57.15 19.18
N ASN A 66 -56.10 -56.10 18.58
CA ASN A 66 -57.47 -56.16 18.07
C ASN A 66 -57.63 -57.23 16.98
N TYR A 67 -56.66 -57.37 16.08
CA TYR A 67 -56.71 -58.39 15.02
C TYR A 67 -56.79 -59.81 15.60
N LEU A 68 -56.04 -60.08 16.66
CA LEU A 68 -56.11 -61.37 17.35
C LEU A 68 -57.38 -61.53 18.16
N SER A 69 -57.93 -60.46 18.75
CA SER A 69 -59.18 -60.54 19.51
C SER A 69 -60.43 -60.75 18.65
N GLU A 70 -60.34 -60.51 17.34
CA GLU A 70 -61.36 -60.83 16.34
C GLU A 70 -61.38 -62.30 15.91
N LEU A 71 -60.34 -63.09 16.25
CA LEU A 71 -60.34 -64.54 16.01
C LEU A 71 -61.45 -65.19 16.85
N ARG A 72 -62.54 -65.58 16.18
CA ARG A 72 -63.71 -66.20 16.83
C ARG A 72 -63.30 -67.47 17.59
N GLY A 73 -63.63 -67.51 18.88
CA GLY A 73 -63.36 -68.67 19.73
C GLY A 73 -61.94 -68.71 20.32
N LEU A 74 -61.21 -67.59 20.35
CA LEU A 74 -59.87 -67.52 20.96
C LEU A 74 -59.82 -68.07 22.40
N THR A 75 -60.88 -67.87 23.20
CA THR A 75 -61.02 -68.43 24.56
C THR A 75 -61.45 -69.90 24.59
N GLU A 76 -61.93 -70.45 23.47
CA GLU A 76 -62.46 -71.82 23.31
C GLU A 76 -61.41 -72.79 22.74
N PHE A 77 -60.30 -72.29 22.19
CA PHE A 77 -59.19 -73.12 21.73
C PHE A 77 -58.48 -73.86 22.86
N ASN A 78 -57.81 -74.97 22.53
CA ASN A 78 -56.97 -75.68 23.49
C ASN A 78 -55.74 -74.82 23.91
N ALA A 79 -55.17 -75.15 25.07
CA ALA A 79 -54.10 -74.37 25.68
C ALA A 79 -52.83 -74.23 24.80
N ASP A 80 -52.51 -75.26 24.00
CA ASP A 80 -51.35 -75.25 23.11
C ASP A 80 -51.53 -74.32 21.90
N THR A 81 -52.75 -74.24 21.35
CA THR A 81 -53.08 -73.31 20.27
C THR A 81 -53.07 -71.87 20.78
N GLN A 82 -53.65 -71.63 21.96
CA GLN A 82 -53.59 -70.31 22.62
C GLN A 82 -52.13 -69.89 22.88
N ARG A 83 -51.29 -70.80 23.39
CA ARG A 83 -49.86 -70.54 23.59
C ARG A 83 -49.17 -70.12 22.29
N SER A 84 -49.37 -70.86 21.21
CA SER A 84 -48.73 -70.61 19.91
C SER A 84 -49.12 -69.26 19.31
N ILE A 85 -50.39 -68.84 19.48
CA ILE A 85 -50.88 -67.53 19.03
C ILE A 85 -50.25 -66.39 19.84
N LEU A 86 -50.18 -66.53 21.17
CA LEU A 86 -49.56 -65.53 22.05
C LEU A 86 -48.05 -65.44 21.82
N GLU A 87 -47.39 -66.57 21.55
CA GLU A 87 -45.98 -66.63 21.16
C GLU A 87 -45.71 -65.90 19.85
N GLY A 88 -46.56 -66.11 18.84
CA GLY A 88 -46.50 -65.38 17.58
C GLY A 88 -46.65 -63.87 17.78
N LEU A 89 -47.52 -63.43 18.69
CA LEU A 89 -47.71 -62.01 18.99
C LEU A 89 -46.46 -61.40 19.65
N ILE A 90 -45.89 -62.07 20.66
CA ILE A 90 -44.67 -61.61 21.35
C ILE A 90 -43.49 -61.56 20.37
N ASN A 91 -43.34 -62.57 19.52
CA ASN A 91 -42.27 -62.60 18.51
C ASN A 91 -42.48 -61.57 17.39
N SER A 92 -43.70 -61.12 17.15
CA SER A 92 -43.99 -60.10 16.14
C SER A 92 -43.51 -58.70 16.52
N ASN A 93 -43.41 -58.40 17.82
CA ASN A 93 -42.93 -57.11 18.31
C ASN A 93 -42.33 -57.25 19.72
N SER A 94 -41.03 -56.95 19.84
CA SER A 94 -40.29 -57.04 21.10
C SER A 94 -40.76 -56.07 22.19
N ALA A 95 -41.67 -55.14 21.87
CA ALA A 95 -42.28 -54.28 22.86
C ALA A 95 -43.26 -55.02 23.78
N TYR A 96 -43.79 -56.19 23.39
CA TYR A 96 -44.64 -57.00 24.26
C TYR A 96 -43.82 -57.76 25.30
N GLU A 97 -43.88 -57.31 26.56
CA GLU A 97 -43.18 -57.96 27.67
C GLU A 97 -44.00 -59.10 28.28
N VAL A 98 -45.33 -58.94 28.28
CA VAL A 98 -46.28 -59.95 28.75
C VAL A 98 -47.53 -59.87 27.89
N VAL A 99 -48.06 -61.02 27.46
CA VAL A 99 -49.37 -61.09 26.81
C VAL A 99 -50.18 -62.20 27.45
N GLY A 100 -51.47 -62.00 27.68
CA GLY A 100 -52.32 -63.02 28.26
C GLY A 100 -53.81 -62.82 28.01
N ILE A 101 -54.58 -63.84 28.38
CA ILE A 101 -56.02 -63.92 28.17
C ILE A 101 -56.72 -64.09 29.51
N PHE A 102 -57.70 -63.23 29.78
CA PHE A 102 -58.69 -63.42 30.83
C PHE A 102 -59.94 -64.11 30.29
N ASN A 103 -60.54 -65.02 31.06
CA ASN A 103 -61.89 -65.52 30.79
C ASN A 103 -62.98 -64.53 31.26
N SER A 104 -64.23 -64.85 30.98
CA SER A 104 -65.42 -64.08 31.41
C SER A 104 -65.58 -63.92 32.93
N LYS A 105 -64.83 -64.68 33.74
CA LYS A 105 -64.80 -64.59 35.21
C LYS A 105 -63.61 -63.77 35.73
N GLY A 106 -62.77 -63.21 34.85
CA GLY A 106 -61.59 -62.44 35.24
C GLY A 106 -60.38 -63.28 35.65
N GLN A 107 -60.40 -64.59 35.37
CA GLN A 107 -59.28 -65.48 35.66
C GLN A 107 -58.35 -65.57 34.45
N VAL A 108 -57.04 -65.53 34.70
CA VAL A 108 -56.01 -65.69 33.64
C VAL A 108 -56.04 -67.14 33.15
N VAL A 109 -56.39 -67.33 31.88
CA VAL A 109 -56.45 -68.65 31.22
C VAL A 109 -55.10 -69.04 30.67
N GLN A 110 -54.40 -68.08 30.06
CA GLN A 110 -53.07 -68.28 29.50
C GLN A 110 -52.28 -66.98 29.55
N VAL A 111 -50.99 -67.08 29.81
CA VAL A 111 -50.05 -65.95 29.83
C VAL A 111 -48.70 -66.37 29.25
N MET A 112 -48.03 -65.45 28.58
CA MET A 112 -46.71 -65.65 28.03
C MET A 112 -45.85 -64.40 28.23
N SER A 113 -44.55 -64.62 28.45
CA SER A 113 -43.52 -63.59 28.53
C SER A 113 -42.20 -64.14 27.98
N PRO A 114 -41.37 -63.32 27.30
CA PRO A 114 -40.07 -63.76 26.82
C PRO A 114 -39.00 -63.90 27.91
N TYR A 115 -39.24 -63.38 29.12
CA TYR A 115 -38.20 -63.29 30.15
C TYR A 115 -38.30 -64.38 31.22
N GLU A 116 -39.50 -64.72 31.71
CA GLU A 116 -39.73 -65.77 32.73
C GLU A 116 -41.23 -66.14 32.81
N PRO A 117 -41.63 -67.32 33.34
CA PRO A 117 -43.04 -67.65 33.56
C PRO A 117 -43.67 -66.78 34.66
N TYR A 118 -44.68 -65.97 34.29
CA TYR A 118 -45.44 -65.17 35.25
C TYR A 118 -46.40 -66.06 36.07
N SER A 119 -46.34 -65.97 37.40
CA SER A 119 -47.36 -66.55 38.28
C SER A 119 -48.59 -65.65 38.33
N THR A 120 -49.77 -66.22 38.60
CA THR A 120 -51.02 -65.46 38.82
C THR A 120 -50.91 -64.43 39.96
N SER A 121 -50.07 -64.67 40.97
CA SER A 121 -49.77 -63.70 42.04
C SER A 121 -48.92 -62.52 41.55
N SER A 122 -47.95 -62.77 40.66
CA SER A 122 -47.09 -61.71 40.10
C SER A 122 -47.82 -60.77 39.13
N LEU A 123 -48.83 -61.27 38.40
CA LEU A 123 -49.69 -60.47 37.53
C LEU A 123 -50.62 -59.54 38.34
N SER A 124 -51.16 -60.03 39.46
CA SER A 124 -52.00 -59.23 40.35
C SER A 124 -51.24 -58.07 41.02
N LEU A 125 -49.99 -58.30 41.45
CA LEU A 125 -49.09 -57.24 41.95
C LEU A 125 -48.74 -56.19 40.87
N ALA A 126 -48.82 -56.59 39.61
CA ALA A 126 -48.62 -55.77 38.43
C ALA A 126 -49.89 -55.01 37.97
N GLY A 127 -50.99 -55.06 38.74
CA GLY A 127 -52.26 -54.43 38.37
C GLY A 127 -53.01 -55.15 37.23
N ILE A 128 -52.64 -56.39 36.93
CA ILE A 128 -53.25 -57.24 35.90
C ILE A 128 -54.00 -58.38 36.60
N SER A 129 -55.22 -58.10 37.03
CA SER A 129 -56.11 -59.06 37.69
C SER A 129 -57.56 -58.87 37.26
N GLY A 130 -58.42 -59.85 37.53
CA GLY A 130 -59.86 -59.77 37.25
C GLY A 130 -60.60 -58.66 38.02
N ASP A 131 -60.00 -58.13 39.08
CA ASP A 131 -60.56 -57.03 39.88
C ASP A 131 -59.99 -55.65 39.47
N ALA A 132 -58.99 -55.63 38.59
CA ALA A 132 -58.33 -54.40 38.15
C ALA A 132 -59.07 -53.72 36.97
N PRO A 133 -58.91 -52.38 36.81
CA PRO A 133 -59.52 -51.61 35.71
C PRO A 133 -59.32 -52.21 34.33
N ILE A 134 -58.14 -52.78 34.08
CA ILE A 134 -57.80 -53.44 32.81
C ILE A 134 -58.79 -54.54 32.40
N PHE A 135 -59.36 -55.28 33.35
CA PHE A 135 -60.33 -56.33 33.06
C PHE A 135 -61.74 -55.78 33.00
N TRP A 136 -62.22 -55.06 34.03
CA TRP A 136 -63.63 -54.66 34.07
C TRP A 136 -63.98 -53.52 33.12
N GLU A 137 -63.07 -52.58 32.82
CA GLU A 137 -63.31 -51.56 31.78
C GLU A 137 -63.37 -52.22 30.40
N THR A 138 -62.46 -53.16 30.11
CA THR A 138 -62.41 -53.83 28.82
C THR A 138 -63.56 -54.82 28.60
N PHE A 139 -63.84 -55.66 29.60
CA PHE A 139 -64.86 -56.72 29.50
C PHE A 139 -66.28 -56.19 29.65
N ARG A 140 -66.55 -55.30 30.62
CA ARG A 140 -67.93 -54.83 30.90
C ARG A 140 -68.35 -53.67 30.01
N GLN A 141 -67.43 -52.79 29.62
CA GLN A 141 -67.76 -51.62 28.79
C GLN A 141 -67.52 -51.87 27.30
N ALA A 142 -66.98 -53.03 26.92
CA ALA A 142 -66.69 -53.40 25.53
C ALA A 142 -65.76 -52.42 24.80
N GLN A 143 -64.87 -51.76 25.53
CA GLN A 143 -63.94 -50.76 25.00
C GLN A 143 -62.50 -51.21 25.21
N ASN A 144 -61.60 -50.73 24.37
CA ASN A 144 -60.19 -50.99 24.59
C ASN A 144 -59.66 -50.12 25.73
N TYR A 145 -58.75 -50.67 26.53
CA TYR A 145 -58.18 -50.00 27.68
C TYR A 145 -56.68 -49.75 27.50
N VAL A 146 -56.22 -48.61 28.04
CA VAL A 146 -54.80 -48.26 28.17
C VAL A 146 -54.57 -47.77 29.59
N SER A 147 -53.66 -48.39 30.33
CA SER A 147 -53.35 -47.97 31.70
C SER A 147 -52.51 -46.69 31.73
N SER A 148 -52.40 -46.09 32.92
CA SER A 148 -51.32 -45.13 33.19
C SER A 148 -49.95 -45.81 33.07
N VAL A 149 -48.90 -45.02 32.86
CA VAL A 149 -47.52 -45.52 32.85
C VAL A 149 -47.12 -45.94 34.26
N ASP A 150 -46.46 -47.08 34.33
CA ASP A 150 -45.89 -47.66 35.54
C ASP A 150 -44.48 -48.19 35.26
N VAL A 151 -43.75 -48.58 36.30
CA VAL A 151 -42.41 -49.18 36.18
C VAL A 151 -42.49 -50.64 36.53
N ASP A 152 -42.04 -51.51 35.65
CA ASP A 152 -41.94 -52.92 35.98
C ASP A 152 -40.79 -53.11 37.00
N MET A 153 -41.13 -53.50 38.23
CA MET A 153 -40.16 -53.64 39.32
C MET A 153 -39.10 -54.72 39.05
N LYS A 154 -39.32 -55.63 38.09
CA LYS A 154 -38.36 -56.67 37.72
C LYS A 154 -37.45 -56.22 36.58
N THR A 155 -38.02 -55.72 35.48
CA THR A 155 -37.24 -55.32 34.29
C THR A 155 -36.70 -53.90 34.40
N THR A 156 -37.21 -53.10 35.35
CA THR A 156 -36.90 -51.68 35.55
C THR A 156 -37.22 -50.77 34.37
N VAL A 157 -38.12 -51.24 33.50
CA VAL A 157 -38.55 -50.52 32.30
C VAL A 157 -39.91 -49.87 32.54
N ASN A 158 -40.11 -48.70 31.95
CA ASN A 158 -41.40 -48.03 31.94
C ASN A 158 -42.35 -48.80 31.01
N VAL A 159 -43.49 -49.22 31.55
CA VAL A 159 -44.47 -50.05 30.85
C VAL A 159 -45.85 -49.42 30.84
N VAL A 160 -46.65 -49.80 29.86
CA VAL A 160 -48.08 -49.51 29.79
C VAL A 160 -48.84 -50.81 29.52
N ASN A 161 -50.01 -50.97 30.14
CA ASN A 161 -50.86 -52.12 29.88
C ASN A 161 -51.94 -51.75 28.87
N LEU A 162 -52.06 -52.55 27.81
CA LEU A 162 -53.11 -52.48 26.79
C LEU A 162 -54.07 -53.65 26.98
N ALA A 163 -55.36 -53.44 26.77
CA ALA A 163 -56.33 -54.54 26.74
C ALA A 163 -57.43 -54.33 25.71
N VAL A 164 -57.86 -55.44 25.11
CA VAL A 164 -58.90 -55.49 24.08
C VAL A 164 -59.89 -56.63 24.37
N PRO A 165 -61.19 -56.45 24.10
CA PRO A 165 -62.19 -57.48 24.37
C PRO A 165 -62.12 -58.61 23.33
N ILE A 166 -62.20 -59.85 23.79
CA ILE A 166 -62.24 -61.06 22.94
C ILE A 166 -63.69 -61.48 22.76
N ARG A 167 -64.07 -61.86 21.53
CA ARG A 167 -65.42 -62.31 21.21
C ARG A 167 -65.49 -63.82 20.95
N ASP A 168 -66.57 -64.46 21.39
CA ASP A 168 -66.88 -65.85 21.07
C ASP A 168 -67.43 -66.03 19.64
N SER A 169 -67.70 -67.29 19.28
CA SER A 169 -68.33 -67.67 18.01
C SER A 169 -69.73 -67.07 17.79
N LYS A 170 -70.39 -66.61 18.86
CA LYS A 170 -71.71 -65.95 18.85
C LYS A 170 -71.62 -64.41 18.93
N ASN A 171 -70.41 -63.86 18.77
CA ASN A 171 -70.10 -62.43 18.79
C ASN A 171 -70.31 -61.73 20.15
N GLN A 172 -70.44 -62.49 21.24
CA GLN A 172 -70.51 -61.98 22.62
C GLN A 172 -69.11 -61.87 23.22
N ILE A 173 -68.91 -60.98 24.19
CA ILE A 173 -67.60 -60.82 24.83
C ILE A 173 -67.36 -62.00 25.76
N ALA A 174 -66.33 -62.78 25.47
CA ALA A 174 -66.02 -64.03 26.16
C ALA A 174 -64.78 -63.95 27.05
N GLY A 175 -63.97 -62.90 26.87
CA GLY A 175 -62.75 -62.67 27.63
C GLY A 175 -62.06 -61.35 27.27
N VAL A 176 -60.85 -61.17 27.76
CA VAL A 176 -60.01 -59.99 27.49
C VAL A 176 -58.61 -60.44 27.11
N LEU A 177 -58.09 -59.94 26.00
CA LEU A 177 -56.69 -60.08 25.61
C LEU A 177 -55.95 -58.85 26.14
N PHE A 178 -54.97 -59.06 26.99
CA PHE A 178 -54.15 -57.98 27.54
C PHE A 178 -52.69 -58.13 27.11
N ALA A 179 -51.99 -57.01 27.05
CA ALA A 179 -50.56 -56.98 26.85
C ALA A 179 -49.90 -55.88 27.69
N ARG A 180 -48.78 -56.21 28.32
CA ARG A 180 -47.86 -55.24 28.93
C ARG A 180 -46.80 -54.87 27.90
N VAL A 181 -46.68 -53.57 27.64
CA VAL A 181 -45.85 -53.02 26.58
C VAL A 181 -44.73 -52.16 27.16
N SER A 182 -43.50 -52.46 26.72
CA SER A 182 -42.29 -51.69 26.97
C SER A 182 -42.30 -50.33 26.29
N LEU A 183 -42.01 -49.26 27.04
CA LEU A 183 -41.93 -47.90 26.50
C LEU A 183 -40.51 -47.48 26.09
N ASN A 184 -39.58 -48.44 25.97
CA ASN A 184 -38.20 -48.18 25.56
C ASN A 184 -38.08 -47.46 24.20
N PHE A 185 -39.05 -47.66 23.30
CA PHE A 185 -39.10 -46.95 22.02
C PHE A 185 -39.16 -45.42 22.17
N LEU A 186 -39.70 -44.92 23.30
CA LEU A 186 -39.76 -43.48 23.58
C LEU A 186 -38.36 -42.87 23.71
N ILE A 187 -37.36 -43.62 24.17
CA ILE A 187 -35.98 -43.12 24.29
C ILE A 187 -35.47 -42.66 22.92
N GLN A 188 -35.72 -43.44 21.87
CA GLN A 188 -35.29 -43.12 20.51
C GLN A 188 -36.09 -41.95 19.92
N ILE A 189 -37.41 -41.93 20.11
CA ILE A 189 -38.26 -40.85 19.59
C ILE A 189 -37.89 -39.52 20.25
N VAL A 190 -37.71 -39.51 21.57
CA VAL A 190 -37.32 -38.32 22.33
C VAL A 190 -35.93 -37.84 21.93
N ALA A 191 -34.95 -38.74 21.78
CA ALA A 191 -33.61 -38.37 21.32
C ALA A 191 -33.61 -37.77 19.90
N ARG A 192 -34.46 -38.25 19.00
CA ARG A 192 -34.61 -37.70 17.63
C ARG A 192 -35.39 -36.38 17.57
N SER A 193 -36.08 -36.03 18.65
CA SER A 193 -36.87 -34.80 18.77
C SER A 193 -36.05 -33.64 19.32
N GLN A 194 -34.80 -33.91 19.74
CA GLN A 194 -33.86 -32.91 20.22
C GLN A 194 -33.55 -31.87 19.12
N ILE A 195 -33.57 -30.60 19.51
CA ILE A 195 -33.22 -29.47 18.64
C ILE A 195 -32.01 -28.76 19.21
N GLY A 196 -31.07 -28.40 18.36
CA GLY A 196 -29.81 -27.78 18.78
C GLY A 196 -28.91 -28.75 19.54
N LYS A 197 -27.82 -28.21 20.10
CA LYS A 197 -26.80 -28.97 20.84
C LYS A 197 -27.20 -29.18 22.29
N THR A 198 -27.83 -28.19 22.90
CA THR A 198 -28.19 -28.18 24.34
C THR A 198 -29.69 -28.30 24.60
N GLY A 199 -30.51 -28.24 23.54
CA GLY A 199 -31.93 -28.51 23.65
C GLY A 199 -32.19 -29.94 24.10
N TYR A 200 -33.39 -30.18 24.62
CA TYR A 200 -33.79 -31.47 25.14
C TYR A 200 -35.30 -31.63 25.02
N SER A 201 -35.72 -32.87 24.82
CA SER A 201 -37.12 -33.25 24.73
C SER A 201 -37.46 -34.24 25.82
N TYR A 202 -38.73 -34.27 26.22
CA TYR A 202 -39.23 -35.22 27.21
C TYR A 202 -40.73 -35.47 27.04
N VAL A 203 -41.21 -36.58 27.59
CA VAL A 203 -42.62 -36.99 27.56
C VAL A 203 -43.15 -37.07 28.99
N ILE A 204 -44.31 -36.44 29.22
CA ILE A 204 -45.04 -36.52 30.49
C ILE A 204 -46.42 -37.16 30.29
N ASP A 205 -46.93 -37.84 31.31
CA ASP A 205 -48.30 -38.32 31.32
C ASP A 205 -49.30 -37.24 31.77
N ASN A 206 -50.59 -37.59 31.78
CA ASN A 206 -51.68 -36.70 32.23
C ASN A 206 -51.62 -36.34 33.73
N ARG A 207 -50.78 -37.00 34.53
CA ARG A 207 -50.51 -36.70 35.94
C ARG A 207 -49.29 -35.78 36.11
N SER A 208 -48.66 -35.35 35.01
CA SER A 208 -47.38 -34.61 35.00
C SER A 208 -46.19 -35.45 35.49
N VAL A 209 -46.24 -36.77 35.29
CA VAL A 209 -45.14 -37.68 35.61
C VAL A 209 -44.24 -37.84 34.40
N LEU A 210 -42.92 -37.74 34.60
CA LEU A 210 -41.92 -37.87 33.54
C LEU A 210 -41.76 -39.33 33.10
N ILE A 211 -42.13 -39.62 31.85
CA ILE A 211 -42.05 -40.97 31.24
C ILE A 211 -40.69 -41.21 30.57
N SER A 212 -40.18 -40.24 29.81
CA SER A 212 -38.92 -40.36 29.07
C SER A 212 -38.31 -38.98 28.83
N ALA A 213 -36.99 -38.87 28.81
CA ALA A 213 -36.27 -37.62 28.60
C ALA A 213 -34.94 -37.82 27.85
N THR A 214 -34.53 -36.80 27.09
CA THR A 214 -33.29 -36.82 26.31
C THR A 214 -32.07 -36.89 27.22
N GLY A 215 -31.23 -37.91 27.03
CA GLY A 215 -29.95 -38.05 27.72
C GLY A 215 -30.04 -38.45 29.21
N SER A 216 -31.21 -38.80 29.73
CA SER A 216 -31.38 -39.25 31.11
C SER A 216 -31.79 -40.71 31.18
N LYS A 217 -31.03 -41.52 31.93
CA LYS A 217 -31.56 -42.73 32.56
C LYS A 217 -32.39 -42.25 33.75
N ILE A 218 -33.71 -42.11 33.55
CA ILE A 218 -34.65 -41.85 34.66
C ILE A 218 -34.42 -42.95 35.70
N ASN A 219 -34.50 -42.61 36.99
CA ASN A 219 -34.29 -43.59 38.05
C ASN A 219 -35.19 -44.82 37.80
N PRO A 220 -34.61 -46.02 37.61
CA PRO A 220 -35.34 -47.24 37.24
C PRO A 220 -36.38 -47.70 38.27
N TYR A 221 -36.46 -47.06 39.45
CA TYR A 221 -37.37 -47.44 40.53
C TYR A 221 -38.45 -46.39 40.85
N LEU A 222 -38.37 -45.17 40.29
CA LEU A 222 -39.34 -44.12 40.57
C LEU A 222 -39.48 -43.15 39.40
N LEU A 223 -40.70 -43.03 38.88
CA LEU A 223 -41.03 -42.00 37.91
C LEU A 223 -41.08 -40.62 38.61
N PRO A 224 -40.31 -39.61 38.17
CA PRO A 224 -40.32 -38.29 38.77
C PRO A 224 -41.69 -37.61 38.61
N ASP A 225 -42.34 -37.29 39.73
CA ASP A 225 -43.54 -36.44 39.74
C ASP A 225 -43.13 -34.97 39.62
N LEU A 226 -43.61 -34.30 38.58
CA LEU A 226 -43.34 -32.88 38.33
C LEU A 226 -44.44 -31.98 38.90
N LYS A 227 -45.52 -32.56 39.46
CA LYS A 227 -46.65 -31.82 40.04
C LYS A 227 -46.18 -30.84 41.11
N GLY A 228 -46.69 -29.60 41.05
CA GLY A 228 -46.32 -28.52 41.97
C GLY A 228 -45.06 -27.73 41.59
N ARG A 229 -44.33 -28.12 40.53
CA ARG A 229 -43.25 -27.29 39.97
C ARG A 229 -43.84 -26.10 39.20
N SER A 230 -43.21 -24.93 39.33
CA SER A 230 -43.68 -23.68 38.74
C SER A 230 -43.85 -23.74 37.21
N PHE A 231 -43.04 -24.54 36.52
CA PHE A 231 -43.10 -24.67 35.06
C PHE A 231 -44.26 -25.54 34.55
N VAL A 232 -44.85 -26.41 35.38
CA VAL A 232 -45.96 -27.28 34.96
C VAL A 232 -47.22 -26.47 34.62
N GLY A 233 -47.42 -25.33 35.29
CA GLY A 233 -48.48 -24.38 34.93
C GLY A 233 -48.25 -23.67 33.58
N GLU A 234 -47.01 -23.63 33.08
CA GLU A 234 -46.69 -23.12 31.74
C GLU A 234 -46.90 -24.21 30.67
N LEU A 235 -46.67 -25.49 31.00
CA LEU A 235 -46.92 -26.61 30.09
C LEU A 235 -48.38 -26.75 29.68
N SER A 236 -49.33 -26.45 30.58
CA SER A 236 -50.76 -26.44 30.24
C SER A 236 -51.10 -25.36 29.21
N LYS A 237 -50.43 -24.19 29.25
CA LYS A 237 -50.56 -23.15 28.25
C LYS A 237 -49.98 -23.57 26.90
N LEU A 238 -48.88 -24.33 26.89
CA LEU A 238 -48.32 -24.94 25.67
C LEU A 238 -49.29 -25.96 25.05
N ALA A 239 -49.98 -26.73 25.89
CA ALA A 239 -50.98 -27.72 25.48
C ALA A 239 -52.22 -27.10 24.82
N LEU A 240 -52.64 -25.93 25.33
CA LEU A 240 -53.80 -25.15 24.86
C LEU A 240 -53.49 -24.25 23.67
N ALA A 241 -52.21 -23.91 23.46
CA ALA A 241 -51.75 -23.12 22.34
C ALA A 241 -51.82 -23.92 21.03
N SER A 242 -53.02 -23.99 20.44
CA SER A 242 -53.20 -24.52 19.09
C SER A 242 -52.60 -23.55 18.06
N GLY A 243 -51.35 -23.80 17.63
CA GLY A 243 -50.68 -23.09 16.53
C GLY A 243 -49.30 -22.48 16.87
N ILE A 244 -48.75 -21.71 15.92
CA ILE A 244 -47.39 -21.12 15.91
C ILE A 244 -47.11 -20.15 17.09
N GLN A 245 -48.11 -19.78 17.90
CA GLN A 245 -47.90 -18.97 19.11
C GLN A 245 -47.22 -19.71 20.29
N SER A 246 -46.82 -20.97 20.10
CA SER A 246 -46.23 -21.87 21.10
C SER A 246 -44.70 -21.69 21.24
N GLY A 247 -44.28 -20.51 21.68
CA GLY A 247 -42.90 -20.22 22.05
C GLY A 247 -42.83 -19.43 23.34
N LEU A 248 -43.38 -19.99 24.43
CA LEU A 248 -43.27 -19.38 25.75
C LEU A 248 -41.84 -19.52 26.24
N VAL A 249 -41.32 -18.43 26.79
CA VAL A 249 -40.06 -18.42 27.53
C VAL A 249 -40.39 -18.61 29.00
N TYR A 250 -39.86 -19.66 29.60
CA TYR A 250 -40.06 -20.00 31.00
C TYR A 250 -38.84 -20.74 31.54
N ARG A 251 -38.83 -21.03 32.84
CA ARG A 251 -37.76 -21.80 33.47
C ARG A 251 -38.09 -23.29 33.38
N GLY A 252 -37.39 -24.01 32.51
CA GLY A 252 -37.69 -25.41 32.15
C GLY A 252 -37.37 -26.44 33.23
N TRP A 253 -37.59 -27.72 32.91
CA TRP A 253 -37.38 -28.84 33.84
C TRP A 253 -35.96 -28.90 34.43
N ARG A 254 -34.94 -28.53 33.64
CA ARG A 254 -33.54 -28.47 34.09
C ARG A 254 -33.18 -27.19 34.89
N GLY A 255 -34.15 -26.33 35.18
CA GLY A 255 -33.96 -25.12 35.97
C GLY A 255 -33.25 -23.98 35.25
N VAL A 256 -33.15 -24.04 33.92
CA VAL A 256 -32.62 -22.98 33.05
C VAL A 256 -33.75 -22.30 32.26
N GLU A 257 -33.52 -21.08 31.80
CA GLU A 257 -34.49 -20.39 30.94
C GLU A 257 -34.49 -21.01 29.54
N VAL A 258 -35.68 -21.43 29.09
CA VAL A 258 -35.88 -22.16 27.84
C VAL A 258 -37.01 -21.54 27.04
N MET A 259 -36.92 -21.67 25.72
CA MET A 259 -38.04 -21.55 24.81
C MET A 259 -38.59 -22.95 24.55
N GLY A 260 -39.83 -23.19 24.99
CA GLY A 260 -40.45 -24.52 24.94
C GLY A 260 -41.74 -24.56 24.12
N THR A 261 -42.02 -25.73 23.56
CA THR A 261 -43.29 -26.07 22.90
C THR A 261 -43.73 -27.48 23.28
N GLY A 262 -45.01 -27.79 23.10
CA GLY A 262 -45.60 -29.07 23.48
C GLY A 262 -46.64 -29.58 22.49
N ALA A 263 -46.73 -30.90 22.35
CA ALA A 263 -47.76 -31.57 21.54
C ALA A 263 -48.38 -32.74 22.32
N ILE A 264 -49.70 -32.89 22.22
CA ILE A 264 -50.46 -33.92 22.94
C ILE A 264 -50.65 -35.16 22.06
N VAL A 265 -50.31 -36.34 22.60
CA VAL A 265 -50.69 -37.65 22.07
C VAL A 265 -52.12 -37.96 22.50
N ARG A 266 -53.09 -37.66 21.61
CA ARG A 266 -54.53 -37.60 21.94
C ARG A 266 -55.10 -38.84 22.63
N ARG A 267 -54.67 -40.05 22.24
CA ARG A 267 -55.25 -41.31 22.75
C ARG A 267 -54.92 -41.60 24.21
N VAL A 268 -53.70 -41.24 24.62
CA VAL A 268 -53.16 -41.51 25.97
C VAL A 268 -52.98 -40.24 26.80
N GLN A 269 -53.27 -39.08 26.21
CA GLN A 269 -53.13 -37.75 26.82
C GLN A 269 -51.72 -37.47 27.35
N TRP A 270 -50.70 -38.07 26.72
CA TRP A 270 -49.30 -37.76 27.02
C TRP A 270 -48.90 -36.49 26.29
N MET A 271 -47.99 -35.71 26.87
CA MET A 271 -47.45 -34.51 26.25
C MET A 271 -45.98 -34.70 25.92
N VAL A 272 -45.63 -34.47 24.67
CA VAL A 272 -44.23 -34.37 24.22
C VAL A 272 -43.82 -32.92 24.27
N VAL A 273 -42.84 -32.60 25.11
CA VAL A 273 -42.29 -31.25 25.28
C VAL A 273 -40.90 -31.19 24.66
N VAL A 274 -40.63 -30.11 23.92
CA VAL A 274 -39.33 -29.81 23.33
C VAL A 274 -38.88 -28.45 23.84
N GLU A 275 -37.75 -28.40 24.53
CA GLU A 275 -37.19 -27.20 25.13
C GLU A 275 -35.81 -26.88 24.54
N LEU A 276 -35.56 -25.62 24.23
CA LEU A 276 -34.25 -25.11 23.81
C LEU A 276 -33.83 -23.98 24.75
N PRO A 277 -32.67 -24.07 25.44
CA PRO A 277 -32.16 -22.98 26.26
C PRO A 277 -32.09 -21.65 25.50
N THR A 278 -32.55 -20.56 26.12
CA THR A 278 -32.60 -19.23 25.47
C THR A 278 -31.22 -18.73 25.06
N ALA A 279 -30.18 -19.10 25.81
CA ALA A 279 -28.79 -18.81 25.47
C ALA A 279 -28.39 -19.38 24.10
N GLU A 280 -28.85 -20.59 23.74
CA GLU A 280 -28.61 -21.19 22.43
C GLU A 280 -29.62 -20.66 21.39
N ALA A 281 -30.90 -20.54 21.75
CA ALA A 281 -31.94 -20.05 20.85
C ALA A 281 -31.64 -18.64 20.31
N TYR A 282 -31.07 -17.76 21.13
CA TYR A 282 -30.69 -16.40 20.74
C TYR A 282 -29.22 -16.27 20.30
N ALA A 283 -28.41 -17.33 20.30
CA ALA A 283 -27.02 -17.25 19.86
C ALA A 283 -26.89 -16.82 18.38
N PRO A 284 -27.63 -17.42 17.42
CA PRO A 284 -27.61 -16.97 16.03
C PRO A 284 -28.06 -15.51 15.89
N VAL A 285 -29.10 -15.14 16.64
CA VAL A 285 -29.65 -13.78 16.66
C VAL A 285 -28.61 -12.76 17.14
N ARG A 286 -27.84 -13.07 18.18
CA ARG A 286 -26.79 -12.19 18.69
C ARG A 286 -25.66 -12.00 17.69
N SER A 287 -25.23 -13.07 17.03
CA SER A 287 -24.23 -12.99 15.95
C SER A 287 -24.71 -12.14 14.79
N LEU A 288 -25.99 -12.29 14.41
CA LEU A 288 -26.62 -11.51 13.34
C LEU A 288 -26.74 -10.04 13.70
N ILE A 289 -27.07 -9.70 14.95
CA ILE A 289 -27.07 -8.31 15.43
C ILE A 289 -25.66 -7.69 15.33
N TYR A 290 -24.60 -8.42 15.69
CA TYR A 290 -23.23 -7.91 15.55
C TYR A 290 -22.83 -7.71 14.08
N VAL A 291 -23.12 -8.68 13.21
CA VAL A 291 -22.83 -8.57 11.77
C VAL A 291 -23.61 -7.42 11.15
N MET A 292 -24.90 -7.28 11.47
CA MET A 292 -25.71 -6.16 10.97
C MET A 292 -25.28 -4.82 11.54
N GLY A 293 -24.85 -4.78 12.80
CA GLY A 293 -24.25 -3.60 13.41
C GLY A 293 -22.98 -3.17 12.68
N ALA A 294 -22.10 -4.13 12.38
CA ALA A 294 -20.88 -3.90 11.60
C ALA A 294 -21.21 -3.44 10.17
N VAL A 295 -22.12 -4.11 9.47
CA VAL A 295 -22.56 -3.72 8.11
C VAL A 295 -23.20 -2.33 8.12
N THR A 296 -24.02 -1.99 9.12
CA THR A 296 -24.62 -0.66 9.25
C THR A 296 -23.54 0.39 9.53
N ALA A 297 -22.54 0.09 10.36
CA ALA A 297 -21.41 0.97 10.63
C ALA A 297 -20.54 1.21 9.38
N VAL A 298 -20.22 0.14 8.64
CA VAL A 298 -19.49 0.23 7.36
C VAL A 298 -20.32 0.99 6.33
N SER A 299 -21.62 0.72 6.23
CA SER A 299 -22.52 1.44 5.31
C SER A 299 -22.63 2.91 5.69
N ALA A 300 -22.63 3.25 6.99
CA ALA A 300 -22.61 4.63 7.46
C ALA A 300 -21.28 5.31 7.14
N LEU A 301 -20.13 4.64 7.31
CA LEU A 301 -18.82 5.15 6.93
C LEU A 301 -18.71 5.35 5.41
N ALA A 302 -19.18 4.38 4.62
CA ALA A 302 -19.26 4.49 3.17
C ALA A 302 -20.20 5.62 2.73
N ALA A 303 -21.35 5.78 3.38
CA ALA A 303 -22.27 6.90 3.17
C ALA A 303 -21.65 8.25 3.52
N VAL A 304 -20.87 8.34 4.60
CA VAL A 304 -20.10 9.54 4.94
C VAL A 304 -19.04 9.79 3.85
N GLY A 305 -18.32 8.76 3.42
CA GLY A 305 -17.34 8.84 2.33
C GLY A 305 -17.95 9.33 1.02
N LEU A 306 -19.04 8.72 0.58
CA LEU A 306 -19.83 9.11 -0.60
C LEU A 306 -20.45 10.51 -0.44
N GLY A 307 -20.96 10.84 0.75
CA GLY A 307 -21.51 12.16 1.04
C GLY A 307 -20.43 13.25 0.98
N VAL A 308 -19.22 12.96 1.47
CA VAL A 308 -18.06 13.85 1.34
C VAL A 308 -17.58 13.92 -0.10
N ALA A 309 -17.55 12.80 -0.83
CA ALA A 309 -17.17 12.76 -2.25
C ALA A 309 -18.15 13.56 -3.12
N PHE A 310 -19.46 13.38 -2.90
CA PHE A 310 -20.51 14.14 -3.58
C PHE A 310 -20.46 15.63 -3.22
N ALA A 311 -20.31 15.97 -1.93
CA ALA A 311 -20.12 17.35 -1.51
C ALA A 311 -18.87 17.96 -2.16
N ARG A 312 -17.75 17.22 -2.23
CA ARG A 312 -16.53 17.62 -2.96
C ARG A 312 -16.77 17.77 -4.45
N SER A 313 -17.59 16.92 -5.07
CA SER A 313 -17.93 17.02 -6.50
C SER A 313 -18.68 18.31 -6.87
N ILE A 314 -19.31 18.97 -5.90
CA ILE A 314 -19.98 20.26 -6.10
C ILE A 314 -19.10 21.41 -5.60
N THR A 315 -18.57 21.28 -4.39
CA THR A 315 -17.81 22.36 -3.71
C THR A 315 -16.42 22.57 -4.30
N ASN A 316 -15.73 21.52 -4.78
CA ASN A 316 -14.43 21.69 -5.42
C ASN A 316 -14.57 22.45 -6.75
N PRO A 317 -15.44 22.07 -7.70
CA PRO A 317 -15.66 22.87 -8.91
C PRO A 317 -16.07 24.31 -8.64
N LEU A 318 -16.95 24.54 -7.65
CA LEU A 318 -17.31 25.90 -7.22
C LEU A 318 -16.13 26.66 -6.65
N LYS A 319 -15.30 26.02 -5.82
CA LYS A 319 -14.08 26.61 -5.29
C LYS A 319 -13.08 26.90 -6.40
N SER A 320 -12.90 25.99 -7.37
CA SER A 320 -12.05 26.18 -8.54
C SER A 320 -12.55 27.33 -9.41
N LEU A 321 -13.86 27.46 -9.64
CA LEU A 321 -14.46 28.61 -10.34
C LEU A 321 -14.24 29.92 -9.57
N THR A 322 -14.45 29.90 -8.24
CA THR A 322 -14.27 31.09 -7.40
C THR A 322 -12.80 31.51 -7.33
N SER A 323 -11.90 30.53 -7.18
CA SER A 323 -10.45 30.71 -7.18
C SER A 323 -9.98 31.22 -8.52
N ALA A 324 -10.39 30.60 -9.62
CA ALA A 324 -10.07 31.06 -10.97
C ALA A 324 -10.61 32.47 -11.23
N ALA A 325 -11.80 32.82 -10.74
CA ALA A 325 -12.31 34.18 -10.84
C ALA A 325 -11.47 35.18 -10.03
N THR A 326 -11.03 34.84 -8.80
CA THR A 326 -10.11 35.68 -8.02
C THR A 326 -8.71 35.79 -8.64
N GLU A 327 -8.22 34.71 -9.25
CA GLU A 327 -6.97 34.71 -10.04
C GLU A 327 -7.09 35.60 -11.27
N MET A 328 -8.24 35.55 -11.95
CA MET A 328 -8.55 36.43 -13.08
C MET A 328 -8.56 37.90 -12.67
N THR A 329 -9.10 38.22 -11.48
CA THR A 329 -9.07 39.60 -10.94
C THR A 329 -7.68 40.05 -10.48
N SER A 330 -6.73 39.12 -10.29
CA SER A 330 -5.34 39.42 -9.96
C SER A 330 -4.40 39.39 -11.17
N GLY A 331 -4.93 39.23 -12.38
CA GLY A 331 -4.20 39.37 -13.64
C GLY A 331 -3.84 38.07 -14.35
N ILE A 332 -4.28 36.90 -13.87
CA ILE A 332 -3.98 35.59 -14.47
C ILE A 332 -5.18 35.14 -15.33
N LEU A 333 -5.07 35.31 -16.65
CA LEU A 333 -6.18 35.10 -17.60
C LEU A 333 -6.16 33.75 -18.31
N GLU A 334 -5.06 33.02 -18.19
CA GLU A 334 -4.88 31.69 -18.76
C GLU A 334 -5.61 30.61 -17.94
N THR A 335 -6.03 30.92 -16.71
CA THR A 335 -6.71 29.96 -15.83
C THR A 335 -8.01 29.50 -16.50
N ARG A 336 -7.97 28.27 -17.01
CA ARG A 336 -9.14 27.58 -17.55
C ARG A 336 -9.68 26.63 -16.52
N VAL A 337 -10.97 26.77 -16.26
CA VAL A 337 -11.69 25.89 -15.35
C VAL A 337 -12.25 24.75 -16.17
N ASN A 338 -11.55 23.62 -16.18
CA ASN A 338 -12.03 22.42 -16.84
C ASN A 338 -12.85 21.59 -15.88
N ILE A 339 -14.17 21.74 -15.94
CA ILE A 339 -15.11 20.92 -15.19
C ILE A 339 -15.70 19.91 -16.16
N ALA A 340 -15.19 18.68 -16.11
CA ALA A 340 -15.68 17.53 -16.90
C ALA A 340 -17.03 17.01 -16.38
N ALA A 341 -18.01 17.91 -16.24
CA ALA A 341 -19.37 17.59 -15.87
C ALA A 341 -20.31 18.08 -16.97
N SER A 342 -21.22 17.23 -17.43
CA SER A 342 -22.22 17.58 -18.44
C SER A 342 -23.43 18.36 -17.88
N ASN A 343 -23.34 18.78 -16.61
CA ASN A 343 -24.37 19.49 -15.87
C ASN A 343 -24.17 21.02 -15.93
N GLU A 344 -24.94 21.76 -15.12
CA GLU A 344 -24.91 23.22 -15.02
C GLU A 344 -23.54 23.76 -14.64
N LEU A 345 -22.74 23.02 -13.83
CA LEU A 345 -21.38 23.42 -13.46
C LEU A 345 -20.44 23.40 -14.67
N GLY A 346 -20.56 22.42 -15.56
CA GLY A 346 -19.77 22.40 -16.79
C GLY A 346 -20.19 23.47 -17.79
N LYS A 347 -21.50 23.77 -17.90
CA LYS A 347 -21.98 24.92 -18.70
C LYS A 347 -21.41 26.24 -18.18
N LEU A 348 -21.40 26.43 -16.85
CA LEU A 348 -20.83 27.62 -16.22
C LEU A 348 -19.31 27.70 -16.43
N ALA A 349 -18.60 26.57 -16.33
CA ALA A 349 -17.18 26.47 -16.63
C ALA A 349 -16.87 26.87 -18.07
N ASN A 350 -17.66 26.39 -19.04
CA ASN A 350 -17.50 26.73 -20.44
C ASN A 350 -17.77 28.21 -20.73
N ALA A 351 -18.79 28.79 -20.09
CA ALA A 351 -19.07 30.22 -20.19
C ALA A 351 -17.94 31.07 -19.58
N PHE A 352 -17.43 30.68 -18.41
CA PHE A 352 -16.27 31.30 -17.77
C PHE A 352 -15.03 31.22 -18.65
N ASN A 353 -14.72 30.04 -19.21
CA ASN A 353 -13.59 29.83 -20.12
C ASN A 353 -13.71 30.65 -21.41
N SER A 354 -14.93 30.83 -21.92
CA SER A 354 -15.18 31.67 -23.10
C SER A 354 -14.92 33.14 -22.80
N MET A 355 -15.35 33.63 -21.64
CA MET A 355 -15.07 35.00 -21.18
C MET A 355 -13.58 35.20 -20.91
N ALA A 356 -12.93 34.25 -20.24
CA ALA A 356 -11.48 34.27 -19.99
C ALA A 356 -10.70 34.26 -21.32
N GLY A 357 -11.14 33.50 -22.31
CA GLY A 357 -10.54 33.49 -23.66
C GLY A 357 -10.72 34.80 -24.42
N GLN A 358 -11.86 35.47 -24.30
CA GLN A 358 -12.03 36.81 -24.89
C GLN A 358 -11.13 37.85 -24.20
N LEU A 359 -10.99 37.78 -22.87
CA LEU A 359 -10.06 38.62 -22.13
C LEU A 359 -8.60 38.32 -22.51
N GLU A 360 -8.21 37.05 -22.59
CA GLU A 360 -6.88 36.63 -23.00
C GLU A 360 -6.56 37.06 -24.42
N VAL A 361 -7.48 36.95 -25.38
CA VAL A 361 -7.27 37.48 -26.75
C VAL A 361 -7.07 39.00 -26.74
N SER A 362 -7.78 39.71 -25.86
CA SER A 362 -7.63 41.16 -25.71
C SER A 362 -6.30 41.53 -25.03
N PHE A 363 -5.89 40.77 -24.01
CA PHE A 363 -4.61 40.94 -23.30
C PHE A 363 -3.42 40.51 -24.13
N THR A 364 -3.48 39.40 -24.86
CA THR A 364 -2.44 38.95 -25.81
C THR A 364 -2.29 39.91 -26.97
N LYS A 365 -3.37 40.58 -27.42
CA LYS A 365 -3.26 41.67 -28.39
C LYS A 365 -2.51 42.87 -27.81
N LEU A 366 -2.79 43.23 -26.55
CA LEU A 366 -2.07 44.26 -25.81
C LEU A 366 -0.61 43.86 -25.51
N GLU A 367 -0.36 42.62 -25.12
CA GLU A 367 0.97 42.03 -24.89
C GLU A 367 1.72 41.83 -26.18
N HIS A 368 1.09 41.58 -27.33
CA HIS A 368 1.81 41.50 -28.59
C HIS A 368 2.37 42.88 -28.95
N GLN A 369 1.58 43.93 -28.74
CA GLN A 369 2.02 45.31 -28.90
C GLN A 369 3.07 45.71 -27.84
N ASN A 370 2.91 45.27 -26.59
CA ASN A 370 3.86 45.53 -25.52
C ASN A 370 5.16 44.72 -25.68
N SER A 371 5.08 43.48 -26.17
CA SER A 371 6.21 42.57 -26.39
C SER A 371 7.04 43.00 -27.59
N GLN A 372 6.48 43.64 -28.61
CA GLN A 372 7.29 44.23 -29.68
C GLN A 372 8.13 45.41 -29.16
N LEU A 373 7.55 46.22 -28.27
CA LEU A 373 8.25 47.30 -27.56
C LEU A 373 9.29 46.76 -26.58
N GLN A 374 8.91 45.80 -25.72
CA GLN A 374 9.78 45.15 -24.76
C GLN A 374 10.84 44.27 -25.41
N ARG A 375 10.61 43.69 -26.59
CA ARG A 375 11.62 42.91 -27.33
C ARG A 375 12.67 43.83 -27.94
N LEU A 376 12.29 45.02 -28.39
CA LEU A 376 13.25 46.05 -28.81
C LEU A 376 14.07 46.59 -27.63
N ASP A 377 13.45 46.83 -26.47
CA ASP A 377 14.17 47.27 -25.26
C ASP A 377 15.01 46.14 -24.64
N LYS A 378 14.50 44.91 -24.58
CA LYS A 378 15.21 43.74 -24.07
C LYS A 378 16.36 43.33 -24.98
N LEU A 379 16.23 43.46 -26.30
CA LEU A 379 17.37 43.29 -27.22
C LEU A 379 18.43 44.38 -27.01
N LYS A 380 18.04 45.62 -26.68
CA LYS A 380 18.96 46.71 -26.34
C LYS A 380 19.66 46.46 -25.00
N ASP A 381 18.94 45.95 -24.00
CA ASP A 381 19.47 45.65 -22.67
C ASP A 381 20.28 44.35 -22.63
N GLU A 382 19.85 43.29 -23.33
CA GLU A 382 20.63 42.06 -23.57
C GLU A 382 21.86 42.36 -24.42
N PHE A 383 21.79 43.25 -25.40
CA PHE A 383 22.98 43.68 -26.14
C PHE A 383 23.99 44.38 -25.22
N LEU A 384 23.56 45.28 -24.33
CA LEU A 384 24.44 45.96 -23.38
C LEU A 384 24.97 45.02 -22.27
N ALA A 385 24.15 44.10 -21.78
CA ALA A 385 24.52 43.12 -20.75
C ALA A 385 25.42 42.01 -21.30
N ASN A 386 25.11 41.44 -22.47
CA ASN A 386 25.94 40.43 -23.13
C ASN A 386 27.26 41.04 -23.56
N THR A 387 27.28 42.24 -24.16
CA THR A 387 28.54 42.91 -24.49
C THR A 387 29.38 43.17 -23.24
N SER A 388 28.74 43.53 -22.11
CA SER A 388 29.45 43.68 -20.84
C SER A 388 29.99 42.36 -20.29
N HIS A 389 29.26 41.25 -20.41
CA HIS A 389 29.70 39.92 -19.99
C HIS A 389 30.82 39.37 -20.87
N GLU A 390 30.71 39.55 -22.19
CA GLU A 390 31.71 39.23 -23.20
C GLU A 390 32.97 40.07 -23.08
N LEU A 391 32.87 41.31 -22.55
CA LEU A 391 34.04 42.13 -22.21
C LEU A 391 34.60 41.82 -20.81
N ARG A 392 33.76 41.42 -19.85
CA ARG A 392 34.17 41.12 -18.46
C ARG A 392 34.89 39.78 -18.34
N THR A 393 34.46 38.76 -19.08
CA THR A 393 35.08 37.42 -19.07
C THR A 393 36.56 37.43 -19.49
N PRO A 394 36.95 38.01 -20.65
CA PRO A 394 38.37 38.13 -21.00
C PRO A 394 39.11 39.09 -20.06
N LEU A 395 38.47 40.15 -19.56
CA LEU A 395 39.10 41.12 -18.64
C LEU A 395 39.40 40.51 -17.26
N ASN A 396 38.49 39.69 -16.72
CA ASN A 396 38.69 38.95 -15.47
C ASN A 396 39.71 37.81 -15.64
N GLY A 397 39.76 37.17 -16.82
CA GLY A 397 40.82 36.24 -17.17
C GLY A 397 42.19 36.93 -17.20
N ILE A 398 42.29 38.11 -17.83
CA ILE A 398 43.52 38.92 -17.86
C ILE A 398 43.91 39.34 -16.44
N ILE A 399 42.97 39.83 -15.62
CA ILE A 399 43.24 40.22 -14.23
C ILE A 399 43.66 39.01 -13.39
N GLY A 400 42.92 37.89 -13.44
CA GLY A 400 43.19 36.68 -12.65
C GLY A 400 44.49 35.97 -13.04
N LEU A 401 44.84 35.96 -14.33
CA LEU A 401 46.14 35.46 -14.80
C LEU A 401 47.27 36.41 -14.40
N THR A 402 47.07 37.73 -14.50
CA THR A 402 48.06 38.74 -14.08
C THR A 402 48.29 38.67 -12.56
N GLU A 403 47.24 38.47 -11.76
CA GLU A 403 47.32 38.32 -10.30
C GLU A 403 47.93 36.96 -9.90
N SER A 404 47.56 35.86 -10.55
CA SER A 404 48.21 34.54 -10.34
C SER A 404 49.70 34.53 -10.70
N LEU A 405 50.12 35.34 -11.69
CA LEU A 405 51.52 35.57 -12.06
C LEU A 405 52.26 36.47 -11.05
N ILE A 406 51.59 37.49 -10.49
CA ILE A 406 52.12 38.32 -9.39
C ILE A 406 52.27 37.49 -8.11
N ASP A 407 51.33 36.58 -7.82
CA ASP A 407 51.31 35.71 -6.63
C ASP A 407 52.24 34.47 -6.74
N GLY A 408 52.89 34.28 -7.89
CA GLY A 408 54.01 33.35 -8.05
C GLY A 408 53.67 31.94 -8.55
N ALA A 409 52.50 31.73 -9.18
CA ALA A 409 52.13 30.42 -9.76
C ALA A 409 53.12 29.89 -10.82
N THR A 410 54.00 30.76 -11.36
CA THR A 410 55.06 30.42 -12.33
C THR A 410 56.50 30.74 -11.84
N GLY A 411 56.72 31.03 -10.55
CA GLY A 411 58.03 31.35 -9.97
C GLY A 411 58.29 32.85 -9.69
N LYS A 412 59.51 33.20 -9.23
CA LYS A 412 59.88 34.59 -8.85
C LYS A 412 60.16 35.46 -10.08
N LEU A 413 59.40 36.54 -10.25
CA LEU A 413 59.53 37.49 -11.36
C LEU A 413 60.41 38.72 -11.00
N PRO A 414 61.09 39.37 -11.98
CA PRO A 414 61.87 40.60 -11.76
C PRO A 414 60.99 41.80 -11.35
N ALA A 415 61.53 42.69 -10.51
CA ALA A 415 60.81 43.88 -10.01
C ALA A 415 60.26 44.79 -11.12
N GLN A 416 60.97 44.94 -12.24
CA GLN A 416 60.50 45.70 -13.40
C GLN A 416 59.27 45.05 -14.06
N THR A 417 59.20 43.71 -14.06
CA THR A 417 58.09 42.94 -14.63
C THR A 417 56.87 43.02 -13.73
N ILE A 418 57.06 42.96 -12.41
CA ILE A 418 55.98 43.15 -11.42
C ILE A 418 55.36 44.55 -11.59
N SER A 419 56.19 45.60 -11.71
CA SER A 419 55.69 46.97 -11.95
C SER A 419 54.89 47.10 -13.26
N ASN A 420 55.33 46.44 -14.33
CA ASN A 420 54.56 46.40 -15.58
C ASN A 420 53.24 45.62 -15.44
N LEU A 421 53.23 44.52 -14.70
CA LEU A 421 52.01 43.74 -14.42
C LEU A 421 51.03 44.52 -13.53
N GLU A 422 51.53 45.33 -12.58
CA GLU A 422 50.72 46.26 -11.79
C GLU A 422 50.08 47.36 -12.66
N ILE A 423 50.81 47.87 -13.66
CA ILE A 423 50.28 48.82 -14.66
C ILE A 423 49.20 48.15 -15.52
N ILE A 424 49.39 46.90 -15.93
CA ILE A 424 48.39 46.12 -16.70
C ILE A 424 47.14 45.85 -15.85
N ALA A 425 47.31 45.40 -14.60
CA ALA A 425 46.21 45.14 -13.67
C ALA A 425 45.42 46.42 -13.34
N SER A 426 46.11 47.54 -13.10
CA SER A 426 45.46 48.84 -12.85
C SER A 426 44.73 49.39 -14.09
N SER A 427 45.28 49.19 -15.28
CA SER A 427 44.60 49.52 -16.55
C SER A 427 43.36 48.65 -16.77
N GLY A 428 43.44 47.35 -16.46
CA GLY A 428 42.30 46.43 -16.49
C GLY A 428 41.18 46.84 -15.53
N ARG A 429 41.51 47.23 -14.29
CA ARG A 429 40.53 47.78 -13.32
C ARG A 429 39.90 49.07 -13.80
N ARG A 430 40.69 49.99 -14.38
CA ARG A 430 40.18 51.25 -14.93
C ARG A 430 39.18 51.03 -16.07
N LEU A 431 39.44 50.06 -16.94
CA LEU A 431 38.52 49.69 -18.02
C LEU A 431 37.25 49.04 -17.48
N SER A 432 37.37 48.19 -16.45
CA SER A 432 36.22 47.60 -15.77
C SER A 432 35.33 48.67 -15.13
N ASN A 433 35.92 49.71 -14.52
CA ASN A 433 35.16 50.79 -13.90
C ASN A 433 34.44 51.64 -14.96
N LEU A 434 35.08 51.95 -16.09
CA LEU A 434 34.44 52.68 -17.19
C LEU A 434 33.24 51.93 -17.78
N ILE A 435 33.35 50.61 -17.92
CA ILE A 435 32.24 49.74 -18.37
C ILE A 435 31.09 49.78 -17.35
N ASN A 436 31.42 49.77 -16.05
CA ASN A 436 30.41 49.88 -14.99
C ASN A 436 29.73 51.27 -14.99
N ASP A 437 30.47 52.36 -15.18
CA ASP A 437 29.92 53.73 -15.24
C ASP A 437 28.95 53.91 -16.43
N ILE A 438 29.25 53.32 -17.58
CA ILE A 438 28.38 53.33 -18.77
C ILE A 438 27.09 52.51 -18.52
N LEU A 439 27.20 51.38 -17.82
CA LEU A 439 26.05 50.57 -17.42
C LEU A 439 25.16 51.31 -16.42
N ASP A 440 25.76 51.98 -15.44
CA ASP A 440 25.04 52.75 -14.43
C ASP A 440 24.27 53.93 -15.05
N PHE A 441 24.87 54.62 -16.03
CA PHE A 441 24.19 55.64 -16.83
C PHE A 441 22.99 55.09 -17.61
N SER A 442 23.12 53.92 -18.24
CA SER A 442 22.01 53.27 -18.96
C SER A 442 20.84 52.92 -18.00
N LYS A 443 21.15 52.42 -16.80
CA LYS A 443 20.15 52.08 -15.78
C LYS A 443 19.46 53.33 -15.21
N LEU A 444 20.19 54.41 -15.00
CA LEU A 444 19.66 55.70 -14.52
C LEU A 444 18.61 56.30 -15.47
N ARG A 445 18.82 56.20 -16.79
CA ARG A 445 17.90 56.78 -17.80
C ARG A 445 16.51 56.14 -17.82
N HIS A 446 16.36 54.92 -17.29
CA HIS A 446 15.10 54.16 -17.29
C HIS A 446 14.39 54.16 -15.91
N LYS A 447 14.80 55.03 -14.97
CA LYS A 447 14.22 55.14 -13.60
C LYS A 447 14.27 53.87 -12.73
N ASN A 448 15.18 52.93 -13.02
CA ASN A 448 15.29 51.65 -12.31
C ASN A 448 16.15 51.70 -11.03
N ILE A 449 16.38 52.88 -10.45
CA ILE A 449 17.16 53.01 -9.20
C ILE A 449 16.22 53.38 -8.07
N GLU A 450 16.01 52.45 -7.15
CA GLU A 450 15.35 52.70 -5.87
C GLU A 450 16.38 53.26 -4.88
N LEU A 451 16.14 54.46 -4.37
CA LEU A 451 16.99 55.09 -3.36
C LEU A 451 16.69 54.50 -1.97
N GLN A 452 17.73 54.15 -1.21
CA GLN A 452 17.59 53.71 0.17
C GLN A 452 17.61 54.93 1.11
N ILE A 453 16.52 55.69 1.09
CA ILE A 453 16.36 56.90 1.89
C ILE A 453 16.31 56.55 3.39
N LYS A 454 17.25 57.10 4.17
CA LYS A 454 17.28 57.00 5.63
C LYS A 454 17.75 58.34 6.25
N PRO A 455 17.51 58.60 7.55
CA PRO A 455 18.06 59.77 8.21
C PRO A 455 19.58 59.68 8.26
N VAL A 456 20.27 60.63 7.61
CA VAL A 456 21.74 60.68 7.54
C VAL A 456 22.28 62.03 7.98
N GLY A 457 23.44 62.01 8.63
CA GLY A 457 24.19 63.20 9.02
C GLY A 457 25.12 63.66 7.89
N ILE A 458 24.92 64.88 7.40
CA ILE A 458 25.72 65.42 6.30
C ILE A 458 27.16 65.70 6.73
N ARG A 459 27.39 66.09 7.99
CA ARG A 459 28.73 66.39 8.49
C ARG A 459 29.67 65.19 8.37
N GLU A 460 29.21 64.02 8.79
CA GLU A 460 29.96 62.76 8.78
C GLU A 460 30.29 62.33 7.35
N ILE A 461 29.33 62.45 6.43
CA ILE A 461 29.54 62.11 5.02
C ILE A 461 30.57 63.06 4.39
N VAL A 462 30.49 64.37 4.66
CA VAL A 462 31.48 65.34 4.16
C VAL A 462 32.87 65.04 4.74
N ASP A 463 32.99 64.68 6.01
CA ASP A 463 34.28 64.29 6.62
C ASP A 463 34.90 63.05 5.95
N ILE A 464 34.09 62.02 5.65
CA ILE A 464 34.53 60.83 4.92
C ILE A 464 35.02 61.23 3.51
N VAL A 465 34.24 62.02 2.78
CA VAL A 465 34.57 62.41 1.41
C VAL A 465 35.81 63.32 1.34
N VAL A 466 35.95 64.26 2.27
CA VAL A 466 37.14 65.13 2.41
C VAL A 466 38.38 64.27 2.65
N THR A 467 38.27 63.26 3.53
CA THR A 467 39.37 62.32 3.80
C THR A 467 39.74 61.49 2.57
N LEU A 468 38.75 61.00 1.82
CA LEU A 468 38.98 60.25 0.57
C LEU A 468 39.52 61.11 -0.57
N SER A 469 39.30 62.43 -0.52
CA SER A 469 39.71 63.38 -1.57
C SER A 469 41.06 64.05 -1.29
N GLN A 470 41.61 63.93 -0.07
CA GLN A 470 42.94 64.42 0.30
C GLN A 470 44.06 64.00 -0.67
N PRO A 471 44.18 62.72 -1.07
CA PRO A 471 45.23 62.29 -2.00
C PRO A 471 45.13 62.95 -3.38
N LEU A 472 43.95 63.42 -3.79
CA LEU A 472 43.71 64.05 -5.09
C LEU A 472 44.32 65.47 -5.19
N ILE A 473 44.66 66.09 -4.05
CA ILE A 473 45.36 67.38 -4.02
C ILE A 473 46.79 67.24 -4.56
N GLY A 474 47.43 66.09 -4.35
CA GLY A 474 48.79 65.80 -4.82
C GLY A 474 49.80 66.84 -4.33
N THR A 475 50.37 67.61 -5.27
CA THR A 475 51.36 68.68 -5.00
C THR A 475 50.78 70.09 -5.09
N LYS A 476 49.46 70.26 -5.25
CA LYS A 476 48.81 71.58 -5.37
C LYS A 476 48.78 72.32 -4.02
N ASN A 477 48.89 73.65 -4.04
CA ASN A 477 48.81 74.47 -2.81
C ASN A 477 47.36 74.85 -2.51
N LEU A 478 46.56 73.83 -2.18
CA LEU A 478 45.11 73.90 -2.02
C LEU A 478 44.69 73.39 -0.64
N GLN A 479 43.83 74.12 0.06
CA GLN A 479 43.25 73.67 1.33
C GLN A 479 41.80 73.19 1.15
N LEU A 480 41.49 72.01 1.70
CA LEU A 480 40.12 71.48 1.77
C LEU A 480 39.54 71.76 3.16
N ILE A 481 38.45 72.55 3.22
CA ILE A 481 37.86 73.03 4.46
C ILE A 481 36.43 72.48 4.58
N ASN A 482 36.15 71.76 5.66
CA ASN A 482 34.79 71.34 6.02
C ASN A 482 34.20 72.31 7.07
N SER A 483 33.42 73.28 6.62
CA SER A 483 32.75 74.31 7.43
C SER A 483 31.32 73.93 7.82
N VAL A 484 30.90 72.67 7.63
CA VAL A 484 29.60 72.18 8.11
C VAL A 484 29.61 72.12 9.64
N THR A 485 28.67 72.81 10.29
CA THR A 485 28.55 72.86 11.77
C THR A 485 27.89 71.60 12.33
N SER A 486 28.07 71.32 13.62
CA SER A 486 27.50 70.12 14.28
C SER A 486 26.03 70.26 14.69
N ASP A 487 25.43 71.44 14.51
CA ASP A 487 24.06 71.78 14.90
C ASP A 487 23.05 71.70 13.74
N ILE A 488 23.47 71.21 12.56
CA ILE A 488 22.57 71.01 11.42
C ILE A 488 21.66 69.77 11.60
N PRO A 489 20.41 69.81 11.10
CA PRO A 489 19.49 68.69 11.18
C PRO A 489 19.86 67.55 10.21
N LEU A 490 19.47 66.32 10.55
CA LEU A 490 19.59 65.15 9.68
C LEU A 490 18.73 65.31 8.42
N VAL A 491 19.18 64.75 7.29
CA VAL A 491 18.43 64.73 6.03
C VAL A 491 17.98 63.32 5.68
N ASP A 492 16.84 63.19 5.01
CA ASP A 492 16.38 61.92 4.47
C ASP A 492 17.06 61.68 3.12
N ALA A 493 18.12 60.87 3.11
CA ALA A 493 18.87 60.59 1.88
C ALA A 493 19.53 59.19 1.86
N ASP A 494 19.96 58.75 0.69
CA ASP A 494 20.79 57.55 0.52
C ASP A 494 22.26 57.92 0.72
N GLU A 495 22.85 57.44 1.82
CA GLU A 495 24.23 57.73 2.23
C GLU A 495 25.25 57.50 1.12
N ASN A 496 25.17 56.38 0.40
CA ASN A 496 26.12 56.02 -0.65
C ASN A 496 26.00 56.96 -1.86
N ARG A 497 24.77 57.38 -2.19
CA ARG A 497 24.51 58.27 -3.32
C ARG A 497 24.87 59.72 -3.00
N VAL A 498 24.67 60.17 -1.76
CA VAL A 498 25.14 61.47 -1.29
C VAL A 498 26.67 61.52 -1.26
N GLN A 499 27.34 60.44 -0.83
CA GLN A 499 28.80 60.32 -0.91
C GLN A 499 29.28 60.45 -2.36
N GLN A 500 28.59 59.81 -3.30
CA GLN A 500 28.89 59.90 -4.74
C GLN A 500 28.71 61.32 -5.30
N ILE A 501 27.63 62.02 -4.93
CA ILE A 501 27.38 63.43 -5.30
C ILE A 501 28.53 64.32 -4.80
N LEU A 502 28.87 64.21 -3.51
CA LEU A 502 29.90 65.03 -2.89
C LEU A 502 31.29 64.72 -3.45
N TYR A 503 31.63 63.45 -3.66
CA TYR A 503 32.91 63.05 -4.23
C TYR A 503 33.10 63.62 -5.65
N ASN A 504 32.04 63.62 -6.46
CA ASN A 504 32.06 64.21 -7.79
C ASN A 504 32.25 65.75 -7.76
N LEU A 505 31.53 66.45 -6.88
CA LEU A 505 31.61 67.92 -6.79
C LEU A 505 32.94 68.39 -6.19
N ILE A 506 33.41 67.75 -5.12
CA ILE A 506 34.70 68.06 -4.48
C ILE A 506 35.86 67.69 -5.40
N GLY A 507 35.77 66.54 -6.09
CA GLY A 507 36.75 66.14 -7.09
C GLY A 507 36.89 67.16 -8.23
N ASN A 508 35.77 67.72 -8.70
CA ASN A 508 35.78 68.81 -9.69
C ASN A 508 36.39 70.09 -9.11
N ALA A 509 36.03 70.49 -7.89
CA ALA A 509 36.58 71.68 -7.24
C ALA A 509 38.12 71.61 -7.07
N ILE A 510 38.65 70.46 -6.65
CA ILE A 510 40.11 70.22 -6.57
C ILE A 510 40.76 70.25 -7.95
N LYS A 511 40.09 69.67 -8.94
CA LYS A 511 40.60 69.60 -10.31
C LYS A 511 40.78 70.99 -10.93
N PHE A 512 39.84 71.90 -10.72
CA PHE A 512 39.80 73.23 -11.36
C PHE A 512 40.34 74.38 -10.48
N THR A 513 40.90 74.05 -9.31
CA THR A 513 41.58 75.02 -8.44
C THR A 513 43.04 74.63 -8.27
N ASP A 514 43.96 75.47 -8.74
CA ASP A 514 45.40 75.20 -8.66
C ASP A 514 46.06 75.71 -7.37
N LYS A 515 45.56 76.84 -6.84
CA LYS A 515 45.96 77.42 -5.54
C LYS A 515 44.75 78.08 -4.89
N GLY A 516 44.54 77.91 -3.59
CA GLY A 516 43.42 78.53 -2.87
C GLY A 516 42.72 77.58 -1.90
N THR A 517 41.41 77.74 -1.75
CA THR A 517 40.56 76.96 -0.84
C THR A 517 39.38 76.35 -1.56
N VAL A 518 39.03 75.12 -1.19
CA VAL A 518 37.73 74.50 -1.47
C VAL A 518 37.02 74.32 -0.13
N GLU A 519 35.88 74.98 0.02
CA GLU A 519 35.09 75.01 1.24
C GLU A 519 33.75 74.31 1.04
N ILE A 520 33.37 73.45 1.98
CA ILE A 520 32.06 72.81 2.04
C ILE A 520 31.28 73.35 3.23
N SER A 521 30.09 73.89 2.98
CA SER A 521 29.20 74.44 4.02
C SER A 521 27.77 73.93 3.84
N ALA A 522 26.95 74.01 4.90
CA ALA A 522 25.54 73.62 4.82
C ALA A 522 24.66 74.54 5.69
N ASN A 523 23.51 74.96 5.16
CA ASN A 523 22.57 75.87 5.82
C ASN A 523 21.12 75.38 5.66
N ALA A 524 20.31 75.47 6.72
CA ALA A 524 18.89 75.12 6.66
C ALA A 524 18.04 76.33 6.21
N ILE A 525 17.13 76.12 5.25
CA ILE A 525 16.26 77.18 4.70
C ILE A 525 14.79 76.84 4.96
N SER A 526 14.04 77.78 5.53
CA SER A 526 12.57 77.73 5.60
C SER A 526 11.96 78.54 4.45
N LEU A 527 11.02 77.94 3.72
CA LEU A 527 10.31 78.61 2.62
C LEU A 527 9.15 79.45 3.20
N GLN A 528 9.14 80.76 2.93
CA GLN A 528 7.99 81.64 3.20
C GLN A 528 6.93 81.48 2.08
N SER A 529 5.65 81.34 2.46
CA SER A 529 4.53 81.08 1.55
C SER A 529 4.27 82.21 0.52
N PRO A 530 3.98 81.89 -0.76
CA PRO A 530 3.38 82.85 -1.70
C PRO A 530 1.88 83.01 -1.42
N GLN A 531 1.39 84.25 -1.36
CA GLN A 531 -0.04 84.58 -1.37
C GLN A 531 -0.64 84.25 -2.76
N LEU A 532 -1.77 83.52 -2.84
CA LEU A 532 -2.88 83.81 -3.78
C LEU A 532 -4.09 82.82 -3.71
N ALA A 533 -5.27 83.45 -3.62
CA ALA A 533 -6.56 83.20 -4.30
C ALA A 533 -7.35 81.86 -4.19
N ASN A 534 -8.44 81.94 -3.40
CA ASN A 534 -9.81 81.47 -3.64
C ASN A 534 -10.12 80.58 -4.87
N LYS A 535 -10.46 79.30 -4.65
CA LYS A 535 -11.82 78.72 -4.85
C LYS A 535 -11.84 77.20 -4.57
N GLU A 536 -12.76 76.83 -3.69
CA GLU A 536 -13.46 75.54 -3.48
C GLU A 536 -12.69 74.20 -3.35
N SER A 537 -12.67 73.74 -2.09
CA SER A 537 -13.18 72.44 -1.62
C SER A 537 -12.59 71.14 -2.17
N SER A 538 -11.49 70.70 -1.55
CA SER A 538 -11.33 69.29 -1.19
C SER A 538 -10.55 69.18 0.13
N VAL A 539 -11.06 68.36 1.05
CA VAL A 539 -10.48 68.05 2.38
C VAL A 539 -9.06 67.47 2.26
N THR A 540 -8.64 67.06 1.07
CA THR A 540 -7.27 66.60 0.78
C THR A 540 -6.25 67.74 0.66
N ASN A 541 -6.67 68.96 0.29
CA ASN A 541 -5.75 70.10 0.09
C ASN A 541 -5.44 70.89 1.38
N GLN A 542 -6.18 70.65 2.46
CA GLN A 542 -5.94 71.29 3.76
C GLN A 542 -4.80 70.60 4.55
N ILE A 543 -4.46 69.36 4.19
CA ILE A 543 -3.32 68.61 4.76
C ILE A 543 -2.03 68.88 3.96
N LEU A 544 -2.12 69.13 2.65
CA LEU A 544 -0.94 69.51 1.85
C LEU A 544 -0.41 70.92 2.16
N SER A 545 -1.22 71.82 2.72
CA SER A 545 -0.81 73.18 3.11
C SER A 545 -0.14 73.27 4.49
N LEU A 546 0.03 72.17 5.24
CA LEU A 546 0.59 72.16 6.60
C LEU A 546 2.02 71.60 6.69
N ILE A 547 2.63 71.14 5.60
CA ILE A 547 4.02 70.66 5.59
C ILE A 547 4.91 71.75 5.02
N VAL A 548 5.40 72.65 5.88
CA VAL A 548 6.57 73.49 5.57
C VAL A 548 7.75 72.54 5.34
N ARG A 549 8.08 72.24 4.08
CA ARG A 549 9.26 71.42 3.74
C ARG A 549 10.51 72.29 3.89
N SER A 550 11.08 72.33 5.09
CA SER A 550 12.42 72.86 5.30
C SER A 550 13.42 71.98 4.53
N LYS A 551 14.23 72.58 3.65
CA LYS A 551 15.30 71.88 2.91
C LYS A 551 16.65 72.28 3.52
N LEU A 552 17.60 71.34 3.57
CA LEU A 552 18.99 71.62 3.89
C LEU A 552 19.73 71.90 2.59
N GLN A 553 20.42 73.02 2.50
CA GLN A 553 21.23 73.40 1.35
C GLN A 553 22.70 73.13 1.65
N ILE A 554 23.36 72.33 0.82
CA ILE A 554 24.77 71.98 0.91
C ILE A 554 25.50 72.66 -0.24
N THR A 555 26.61 73.33 0.07
CA THR A 555 27.35 74.18 -0.86
C THR A 555 28.82 73.77 -0.90
N VAL A 556 29.33 73.53 -2.10
CA VAL A 556 30.76 73.31 -2.37
C VAL A 556 31.26 74.53 -3.14
N SER A 557 32.15 75.31 -2.51
CA SER A 557 32.72 76.53 -3.07
C SER A 557 34.20 76.35 -3.34
N ASP A 558 34.66 76.77 -4.51
CA ASP A 558 36.07 76.79 -4.89
C ASP A 558 36.51 78.21 -5.28
N THR A 559 37.83 78.44 -5.20
CA THR A 559 38.49 79.70 -5.60
C THR A 559 39.24 79.54 -6.93
N GLY A 560 38.74 78.64 -7.78
CA GLY A 560 39.35 78.25 -9.04
C GLY A 560 39.07 79.20 -10.19
N ILE A 561 39.23 78.70 -11.42
CA ILE A 561 39.14 79.50 -12.65
C ILE A 561 37.74 80.08 -12.95
N GLY A 562 36.70 79.60 -12.28
CA GLY A 562 35.31 79.94 -12.55
C GLY A 562 34.79 79.43 -13.90
N ILE A 563 33.49 79.57 -14.12
CA ILE A 563 32.74 79.09 -15.28
C ILE A 563 32.10 80.30 -15.98
N ALA A 564 32.22 80.37 -17.31
CA ALA A 564 31.58 81.42 -18.11
C ALA A 564 30.05 81.33 -18.08
N GLU A 565 29.39 82.49 -18.09
CA GLU A 565 27.93 82.60 -17.94
C GLU A 565 27.16 81.85 -19.05
N ASP A 566 27.69 81.82 -20.27
CA ASP A 566 27.13 81.08 -21.42
C ASP A 566 27.21 79.56 -21.29
N LYS A 567 27.99 79.05 -20.32
CA LYS A 567 28.20 77.62 -20.08
C LYS A 567 27.46 77.09 -18.84
N LEU A 568 26.95 77.95 -17.97
CA LEU A 568 26.35 77.55 -16.69
C LEU A 568 25.15 76.60 -16.83
N GLU A 569 24.33 76.76 -17.86
CA GLU A 569 23.20 75.86 -18.12
C GLU A 569 23.62 74.52 -18.76
N ARG A 570 24.72 74.52 -19.52
CA ARG A 570 25.13 73.39 -20.36
C ARG A 570 26.03 72.38 -19.64
N ILE A 571 26.75 72.78 -18.59
CA ILE A 571 27.65 71.88 -17.82
C ILE A 571 26.96 70.65 -17.18
N PHE A 572 25.64 70.66 -17.08
CA PHE A 572 24.85 69.53 -16.57
C PHE A 572 24.34 68.60 -17.68
N GLU A 573 24.58 68.91 -18.94
CA GLU A 573 24.29 68.03 -20.08
C GLU A 573 25.29 66.87 -20.15
N SER A 574 24.82 65.70 -20.62
CA SER A 574 25.67 64.50 -20.71
C SER A 574 26.73 64.64 -21.80
N PHE A 575 27.97 64.28 -21.51
CA PHE A 575 29.12 64.27 -22.43
C PHE A 575 29.67 65.65 -22.83
N GLU A 576 29.29 66.71 -22.13
CA GLU A 576 29.83 68.04 -22.40
C GLU A 576 31.16 68.30 -21.67
N GLN A 577 32.13 68.94 -22.34
CA GLN A 577 33.43 69.34 -21.78
C GLN A 577 33.78 70.75 -22.28
N ALA A 578 34.27 71.62 -21.40
CA ALA A 578 34.70 72.97 -21.78
C ALA A 578 35.96 72.95 -22.67
N ASP A 579 35.93 73.74 -23.76
CA ASP A 579 36.92 73.96 -24.84
C ASP A 579 38.29 73.24 -24.80
N GLY A 580 38.62 72.59 -25.92
CA GLY A 580 39.72 71.63 -26.12
C GLY A 580 41.17 72.10 -25.95
N SER A 581 41.44 73.29 -25.40
CA SER A 581 42.81 73.75 -25.08
C SER A 581 43.26 73.32 -23.66
N THR A 582 42.35 73.10 -22.72
CA THR A 582 42.63 72.57 -21.36
C THR A 582 42.41 71.05 -21.24
N ALA A 583 41.92 70.40 -22.29
CA ALA A 583 41.54 68.98 -22.29
C ALA A 583 42.72 67.99 -22.26
N ARG A 584 43.95 68.40 -22.55
CA ARG A 584 45.10 67.49 -22.63
C ARG A 584 45.78 67.19 -21.29
N GLU A 585 45.60 68.02 -20.26
CA GLU A 585 46.29 67.83 -18.98
C GLU A 585 45.45 67.13 -17.90
N HIS A 586 44.10 67.18 -17.96
CA HIS A 586 43.25 66.65 -16.87
C HIS A 586 41.94 66.02 -17.40
N GLY A 587 42.01 64.86 -18.06
CA GLY A 587 40.86 64.17 -18.67
C GLY A 587 39.80 63.64 -17.69
N GLY A 588 38.53 63.93 -17.92
CA GLY A 588 37.36 63.34 -17.25
C GLY A 588 36.34 62.81 -18.27
N THR A 589 35.35 62.03 -17.85
CA THR A 589 34.38 61.36 -18.76
C THR A 589 33.19 62.22 -19.19
N GLY A 590 33.01 63.41 -18.61
CA GLY A 590 31.88 64.31 -18.93
C GLY A 590 30.51 63.82 -18.45
N LEU A 591 30.45 62.75 -17.64
CA LEU A 591 29.21 62.16 -17.12
C LEU A 591 28.93 62.51 -15.65
N GLY A 592 29.95 62.93 -14.89
CA GLY A 592 29.85 63.11 -13.44
C GLY A 592 28.80 64.14 -12.99
N LEU A 593 28.75 65.31 -13.64
CA LEU A 593 27.80 66.37 -13.28
C LEU A 593 26.35 66.04 -13.67
N ALA A 594 26.15 65.37 -14.82
CA ALA A 594 24.84 64.90 -15.25
C ALA A 594 24.27 63.84 -14.30
N VAL A 595 25.09 62.87 -13.87
CA VAL A 595 24.72 61.87 -12.87
C VAL A 595 24.44 62.52 -11.51
N THR A 596 25.26 63.48 -11.09
CA THR A 596 25.04 64.23 -9.84
C THR A 596 23.69 64.96 -9.84
N LYS A 597 23.34 65.67 -10.92
CA LYS A 597 22.04 66.35 -11.04
C LYS A 597 20.87 65.37 -10.92
N GLN A 598 20.93 64.26 -11.65
CA GLN A 598 19.87 63.25 -11.63
C GLN A 598 19.73 62.58 -10.26
N LEU A 599 20.84 62.31 -9.56
CA LEU A 599 20.80 61.76 -8.20
C LEU A 599 20.17 62.77 -7.23
N VAL A 600 20.50 64.06 -7.31
CA VAL A 600 19.89 65.10 -6.46
C VAL A 600 18.38 65.20 -6.70
N GLU A 601 17.94 65.16 -7.96
CA GLU A 601 16.51 65.20 -8.33
C GLU A 601 15.75 63.96 -7.81
N LEU A 602 16.36 62.77 -7.86
CA LEU A 602 15.77 61.55 -7.31
C LEU A 602 15.59 61.63 -5.78
N HIS A 603 16.44 62.40 -5.08
CA HIS A 603 16.29 62.68 -3.64
C HIS A 603 15.23 63.77 -3.35
N GLY A 604 14.54 64.30 -4.37
CA GLY A 604 13.60 65.42 -4.22
C GLY A 604 14.27 66.78 -4.00
N GLY A 605 15.56 66.86 -4.32
CA GLY A 605 16.41 68.04 -4.23
C GLY A 605 16.55 68.79 -5.55
N GLU A 606 17.18 69.95 -5.48
CA GLU A 606 17.58 70.77 -6.64
C GLU A 606 19.05 71.15 -6.51
N ILE A 607 19.78 71.18 -7.63
CA ILE A 607 21.17 71.64 -7.72
C ILE A 607 21.26 72.90 -8.58
N GLN A 608 22.04 73.87 -8.12
CA GLN A 608 22.29 75.16 -8.76
C GLN A 608 23.80 75.45 -8.76
N VAL A 609 24.22 76.31 -9.67
CA VAL A 609 25.61 76.76 -9.78
C VAL A 609 25.65 78.28 -9.87
N SER A 610 26.59 78.89 -9.14
CA SER A 610 26.94 80.31 -9.25
C SER A 610 28.45 80.38 -9.48
N SER A 611 28.90 81.09 -10.49
CA SER A 611 30.33 81.19 -10.78
C SER A 611 30.67 82.49 -11.52
N GLU A 612 31.83 83.04 -11.20
CA GLU A 612 32.39 84.20 -11.88
C GLU A 612 33.82 83.88 -12.34
N LEU A 613 34.12 84.25 -13.58
CA LEU A 613 35.37 83.90 -14.26
C LEU A 613 36.56 84.55 -13.56
N GLY A 614 37.50 83.73 -13.10
CA GLY A 614 38.68 84.16 -12.34
C GLY A 614 38.47 84.37 -10.84
N VAL A 615 37.26 84.17 -10.31
CA VAL A 615 36.93 84.28 -8.87
C VAL A 615 36.69 82.91 -8.25
N GLY A 616 35.99 82.01 -8.96
CA GLY A 616 35.72 80.65 -8.50
C GLY A 616 34.31 80.16 -8.84
N SER A 617 33.98 78.94 -8.43
CA SER A 617 32.66 78.34 -8.64
C SER A 617 32.02 77.87 -7.34
N GLN A 618 30.70 77.98 -7.26
CA GLN A 618 29.90 77.54 -6.13
C GLN A 618 28.78 76.63 -6.63
N PHE A 619 28.84 75.36 -6.24
CA PHE A 619 27.81 74.36 -6.53
C PHE A 619 26.97 74.11 -5.28
N THR A 620 25.67 74.29 -5.41
CA THR A 620 24.75 74.30 -4.29
C THR A 620 23.59 73.34 -4.55
N PHE A 621 23.44 72.29 -3.73
CA PHE A 621 22.35 71.34 -3.86
C PHE A 621 21.52 71.23 -2.57
N SER A 622 20.24 70.87 -2.71
CA SER A 622 19.31 70.77 -1.58
C SER A 622 18.86 69.33 -1.33
N LEU A 623 18.66 68.98 -0.05
CA LEU A 623 18.10 67.70 0.39
C LEU A 623 16.96 67.93 1.41
N PRO A 624 15.94 67.06 1.46
CA PRO A 624 14.85 67.19 2.43
C PRO A 624 15.32 66.90 3.86
N ILE A 625 14.99 67.78 4.81
CA ILE A 625 15.27 67.57 6.24
C ILE A 625 14.36 66.46 6.77
N SER A 626 14.94 65.53 7.54
CA SER A 626 14.21 64.40 8.12
C SER A 626 13.20 64.86 9.18
N GLN A 627 11.97 64.35 9.12
CA GLN A 627 10.90 64.67 10.07
C GLN A 627 11.00 63.88 11.39
N ASN A 628 11.84 62.84 11.45
CA ASN A 628 12.06 62.04 12.64
C ASN A 628 13.17 62.66 13.52
N GLN A 629 12.82 63.74 14.23
CA GLN A 629 13.77 64.54 15.01
C GLN A 629 13.81 64.21 16.52
N TYR A 630 13.59 62.95 16.91
CA TYR A 630 13.79 62.50 18.29
C TYR A 630 14.61 61.22 18.36
N VAL A 631 15.94 61.39 18.46
CA VAL A 631 16.77 60.50 19.28
C VAL A 631 17.63 61.41 20.16
N GLU A 632 17.56 61.16 21.46
CA GLU A 632 18.16 61.95 22.54
C GLU A 632 19.61 62.33 22.29
N HIS A 633 19.90 63.61 22.47
CA HIS A 633 21.25 64.14 22.64
C HIS A 633 21.78 63.78 24.03
N ASN A 634 21.99 62.48 24.32
CA ASN A 634 22.79 61.96 25.45
C ASN A 634 22.82 60.42 25.47
N GLN A 635 23.48 59.79 24.48
CA GLN A 635 24.18 58.50 24.64
C GLN A 635 24.83 58.10 23.31
N LEU A 636 25.97 58.71 23.01
CA LEU A 636 26.98 58.07 22.16
C LEU A 636 27.97 57.39 23.11
N PRO A 637 28.00 56.05 23.21
CA PRO A 637 29.13 55.37 23.81
C PRO A 637 30.37 55.71 22.99
N ALA A 638 31.46 56.00 23.68
CA ALA A 638 32.76 56.36 23.14
C ALA A 638 33.46 55.25 22.31
N THR A 639 32.73 54.33 21.69
CA THR A 639 33.24 53.14 20.97
C THR A 639 33.24 53.27 19.44
N ALA A 640 32.65 54.33 18.86
CA ALA A 640 32.70 54.56 17.40
C ALA A 640 33.92 55.39 16.94
N ARG A 641 34.58 56.14 17.83
CA ARG A 641 35.80 56.91 17.50
C ARG A 641 37.10 56.09 17.60
N GLN A 642 37.09 54.93 18.24
CA GLN A 642 38.27 54.06 18.38
C GLN A 642 38.37 52.97 17.30
N SER A 643 37.31 52.69 16.56
CA SER A 643 37.25 51.57 15.61
C SER A 643 37.64 51.92 14.17
N LEU A 644 37.90 53.21 13.87
CA LEU A 644 38.38 53.66 12.55
C LEU A 644 39.90 53.94 12.51
N VAL A 645 40.60 53.94 13.66
CA VAL A 645 42.06 54.18 13.74
C VAL A 645 42.87 52.88 13.85
N LEU A 646 42.25 51.72 14.11
CA LEU A 646 42.96 50.45 14.36
C LEU A 646 42.93 49.43 13.20
N ARG A 647 42.39 49.77 12.02
CA ARG A 647 42.26 48.82 10.90
C ARG A 647 43.34 48.92 9.82
N THR A 648 44.41 49.69 10.06
CA THR A 648 45.53 49.80 9.11
C THR A 648 46.76 48.97 9.49
N ASP A 649 46.83 48.38 10.69
CA ASP A 649 48.08 47.76 11.19
C ASP A 649 48.11 46.23 11.34
N GLU A 650 47.00 45.49 11.20
CA GLU A 650 47.01 44.03 11.42
C GLU A 650 46.97 43.20 10.12
N ARG A 651 47.89 43.47 9.19
CA ARG A 651 48.18 42.58 8.05
C ARG A 651 49.51 41.84 8.15
N LYS A 652 50.06 41.70 9.36
CA LYS A 652 51.26 40.90 9.62
C LYS A 652 51.07 40.02 10.85
N LEU A 653 51.45 38.75 10.69
CA LEU A 653 51.49 37.66 11.68
C LEU A 653 50.09 37.03 11.84
N ILE A 654 49.87 35.74 11.65
CA ILE A 654 50.46 34.65 12.42
C ILE A 654 50.51 33.36 11.57
N THR A 655 51.71 32.79 11.49
CA THR A 655 52.01 31.39 11.20
C THR A 655 51.68 30.50 12.41
N ASN A 656 51.09 29.33 12.14
CA ASN A 656 51.18 28.05 12.85
C ASN A 656 50.74 27.87 14.33
N GLU A 657 50.15 26.68 14.52
CA GLU A 657 50.06 25.84 15.74
C GLU A 657 49.03 26.18 16.83
N ALA A 658 47.95 25.39 16.88
CA ALA A 658 47.62 24.44 17.97
C ALA A 658 46.11 24.09 18.02
N ALA A 659 45.82 22.78 18.03
CA ALA A 659 44.63 22.03 18.47
C ALA A 659 43.20 22.63 18.32
N PRO A 660 42.26 21.92 17.66
CA PRO A 660 40.84 22.30 17.70
C PRO A 660 40.18 21.85 19.02
N PRO A 661 39.33 22.70 19.63
CA PRO A 661 38.52 22.31 20.78
C PRO A 661 37.33 21.46 20.32
N THR A 662 37.18 20.32 20.98
CA THR A 662 36.05 19.39 20.91
C THR A 662 34.73 20.07 21.27
N PHE A 663 33.76 20.06 20.36
CA PHE A 663 32.35 20.25 20.67
C PHE A 663 31.59 18.94 20.50
N ASN A 664 30.95 18.51 21.58
CA ASN A 664 30.05 17.37 21.68
C ASN A 664 28.86 17.54 20.74
N ASP A 665 28.65 16.55 19.87
CA ASP A 665 27.44 16.43 19.06
C ASP A 665 26.80 15.04 19.25
N ASN A 666 26.07 14.89 20.35
CA ASN A 666 25.19 13.75 20.60
C ASN A 666 23.81 14.04 20.00
N SER A 667 23.67 13.95 18.67
CA SER A 667 22.40 13.64 18.00
C SER A 667 22.58 13.35 16.50
N SER A 668 23.23 12.23 16.16
CA SER A 668 23.14 11.65 14.82
C SER A 668 23.36 10.13 14.86
N SER A 669 22.42 9.42 15.48
CA SER A 669 22.22 7.99 15.26
C SER A 669 21.54 7.75 13.91
N VAL A 670 22.27 7.98 12.81
CA VAL A 670 21.95 7.35 11.52
C VAL A 670 22.75 6.05 11.46
N LEU A 671 22.02 4.94 11.54
CA LEU A 671 22.43 3.55 11.41
C LEU A 671 23.62 3.35 10.45
N LYS A 672 24.80 3.04 10.99
CA LYS A 672 25.88 2.39 10.24
C LYS A 672 25.43 0.96 9.90
N CYS A 673 25.08 0.70 8.64
CA CYS A 673 25.02 -0.67 8.12
C CYS A 673 26.44 -1.17 7.78
N PRO A 674 26.84 -2.38 8.20
CA PRO A 674 28.13 -2.96 7.85
C PRO A 674 28.06 -3.53 6.42
N LEU A 675 28.71 -2.88 5.46
CA LEU A 675 28.80 -3.39 4.08
C LEU A 675 30.03 -4.29 3.92
N LYS A 676 29.79 -5.56 3.57
CA LYS A 676 30.77 -6.40 2.88
C LYS A 676 31.00 -5.81 1.48
N ASN A 677 32.25 -5.45 1.23
CA ASN A 677 32.94 -5.10 -0.02
C ASN A 677 32.20 -5.33 -1.37
N ASN A 678 31.35 -4.38 -1.79
CA ASN A 678 31.00 -4.19 -3.20
C ASN A 678 31.00 -2.67 -3.46
N GLN A 679 32.03 -2.16 -4.12
CA GLN A 679 32.13 -0.73 -4.48
C GLN A 679 31.01 -0.38 -5.45
N VAL A 680 30.29 0.72 -5.15
CA VAL A 680 29.18 1.20 -5.98
C VAL A 680 29.73 1.81 -7.26
N LYS A 681 29.15 1.43 -8.41
CA LYS A 681 29.58 1.83 -9.76
C LYS A 681 28.69 2.93 -10.31
N ILE A 682 29.28 4.05 -10.72
CA ILE A 682 28.57 5.19 -11.33
C ILE A 682 29.08 5.37 -12.76
N LEU A 683 28.16 5.53 -13.72
CA LEU A 683 28.48 5.90 -15.10
C LEU A 683 28.23 7.40 -15.30
N ILE A 684 29.23 8.14 -15.74
CA ILE A 684 29.14 9.57 -16.05
C ILE A 684 29.12 9.74 -17.57
N VAL A 685 28.16 10.52 -18.08
CA VAL A 685 28.00 10.81 -19.50
C VAL A 685 27.90 12.32 -19.71
N ASP A 686 28.93 12.95 -20.27
CA ASP A 686 29.02 14.38 -20.58
C ASP A 686 29.98 14.57 -21.77
N ASP A 687 29.76 15.56 -22.64
CA ASP A 687 30.59 15.79 -23.83
C ASP A 687 31.76 16.76 -23.59
N GLU A 688 31.69 17.57 -22.53
CA GLU A 688 32.72 18.54 -22.16
C GLU A 688 33.74 17.91 -21.18
N PRO A 689 35.02 17.78 -21.55
CA PRO A 689 36.02 17.09 -20.72
C PRO A 689 36.28 17.80 -19.38
N VAL A 690 36.09 19.12 -19.33
CA VAL A 690 36.21 19.90 -18.09
C VAL A 690 35.13 19.50 -17.08
N ASN A 691 33.89 19.22 -17.54
CA ASN A 691 32.79 18.82 -16.68
C ASN A 691 32.99 17.41 -16.11
N ILE A 692 33.43 16.46 -16.95
CA ILE A 692 33.77 15.09 -16.52
C ILE A 692 34.85 15.16 -15.44
N GLN A 693 35.91 15.94 -15.65
CA GLN A 693 37.00 16.09 -14.68
C GLN A 693 36.52 16.65 -13.33
N VAL A 694 35.60 17.61 -13.33
CA VAL A 694 35.00 18.17 -12.10
C VAL A 694 34.13 17.13 -11.39
N LEU A 695 33.30 16.36 -12.10
CA LEU A 695 32.48 15.28 -11.51
C LEU A 695 33.34 14.15 -10.94
N THR A 696 34.35 13.70 -11.69
CA THR A 696 35.30 12.67 -11.27
C THR A 696 36.06 13.11 -10.01
N ASN A 697 36.62 14.34 -9.98
CA ASN A 697 37.32 14.87 -8.80
C ASN A 697 36.42 14.92 -7.55
N ASN A 698 35.11 15.13 -7.70
CA ASN A 698 34.18 15.17 -6.58
C ASN A 698 33.75 13.79 -6.08
N LEU A 699 33.59 12.80 -6.98
CA LEU A 699 33.05 11.46 -6.67
C LEU A 699 34.14 10.46 -6.24
N VAL A 700 35.37 10.58 -6.74
CA VAL A 700 36.51 9.73 -6.35
C VAL A 700 36.82 9.88 -4.86
N LEU A 701 36.63 11.08 -4.31
CA LEU A 701 36.82 11.38 -2.89
C LEU A 701 35.86 10.59 -1.94
N GLU A 702 34.81 9.97 -2.47
CA GLU A 702 33.79 9.23 -1.70
C GLU A 702 33.82 7.70 -1.92
N ASN A 703 34.89 7.15 -2.52
CA ASN A 703 35.09 5.71 -2.81
C ASN A 703 34.10 5.06 -3.82
N TYR A 704 33.56 5.83 -4.77
CA TYR A 704 32.78 5.29 -5.89
C TYR A 704 33.70 4.80 -7.02
N THR A 705 33.32 3.71 -7.69
CA THR A 705 33.96 3.28 -8.94
C THR A 705 33.30 4.01 -10.10
N ILE A 706 34.08 4.70 -10.93
CA ILE A 706 33.55 5.56 -11.99
C ILE A 706 33.88 4.95 -13.35
N ALA A 707 32.87 4.91 -14.23
CA ALA A 707 33.05 4.73 -15.67
C ALA A 707 32.65 6.03 -16.36
N GLU A 708 33.39 6.40 -17.40
CA GLU A 708 33.21 7.66 -18.13
C GLU A 708 32.79 7.35 -19.56
N ALA A 709 31.87 8.15 -20.10
CA ALA A 709 31.47 8.13 -21.50
C ALA A 709 31.37 9.56 -22.01
N SER A 710 31.99 9.83 -23.15
CA SER A 710 32.03 11.15 -23.80
C SER A 710 30.85 11.41 -24.74
N SER A 711 29.94 10.42 -24.88
CA SER A 711 28.73 10.54 -25.68
C SER A 711 27.68 9.50 -25.31
N GLY A 712 26.42 9.77 -25.65
CA GLY A 712 25.31 8.82 -25.46
C GLY A 712 25.51 7.46 -26.15
N ARG A 713 26.16 7.43 -27.32
CA ARG A 713 26.45 6.17 -28.05
C ARG A 713 27.48 5.31 -27.31
N GLU A 714 28.49 5.93 -26.74
CA GLU A 714 29.51 5.25 -25.94
C GLU A 714 28.90 4.66 -24.66
N ALA A 715 28.00 5.41 -24.00
CA ALA A 715 27.27 4.93 -22.84
C ALA A 715 26.44 3.67 -23.15
N LEU A 716 25.66 3.66 -24.24
CA LEU A 716 24.88 2.49 -24.65
C LEU A 716 25.77 1.29 -25.02
N ALA A 717 26.91 1.53 -25.70
CA ALA A 717 27.85 0.47 -26.04
C ALA A 717 28.48 -0.19 -24.80
N LEU A 718 28.72 0.56 -23.73
CA LEU A 718 29.20 0.01 -22.45
C LEU A 718 28.15 -0.91 -21.81
N LEU A 719 26.88 -0.50 -21.80
CA LEU A 719 25.78 -1.31 -21.27
C LEU A 719 25.61 -2.61 -22.08
N ASP A 720 25.68 -2.53 -23.40
CA ASP A 720 25.55 -3.70 -24.29
C ASP A 720 26.71 -4.69 -24.15
N ARG A 721 27.90 -4.22 -23.78
CA ARG A 721 29.06 -5.05 -23.44
C ARG A 721 28.96 -5.71 -22.06
N GLY A 722 27.83 -5.54 -21.36
CA GLY A 722 27.55 -6.17 -20.07
C GLY A 722 28.04 -5.37 -18.87
N TYR A 723 28.44 -4.11 -19.04
CA TYR A 723 28.72 -3.24 -17.90
C TYR A 723 27.41 -2.91 -17.16
N LYS A 724 27.37 -3.16 -15.84
CA LYS A 724 26.21 -2.92 -14.98
C LYS A 724 26.52 -1.81 -13.96
N PRO A 725 26.20 -0.54 -14.27
CA PRO A 725 26.29 0.55 -13.30
C PRO A 725 25.15 0.46 -12.28
N ASP A 726 25.36 1.02 -11.09
CA ASP A 726 24.32 1.19 -10.05
C ASP A 726 23.56 2.52 -10.22
N LEU A 727 24.13 3.48 -10.95
CA LEU A 727 23.52 4.79 -11.25
C LEU A 727 24.17 5.43 -12.49
N ILE A 728 23.41 6.18 -13.28
CA ILE A 728 23.91 6.98 -14.40
C ILE A 728 23.73 8.48 -14.10
N LEU A 729 24.81 9.26 -14.25
CA LEU A 729 24.77 10.72 -14.34
C LEU A 729 24.85 11.11 -15.82
N LEU A 730 23.81 11.79 -16.32
CA LEU A 730 23.61 11.97 -17.76
C LEU A 730 23.40 13.45 -18.11
N ASP A 731 24.31 14.04 -18.88
CA ASP A 731 24.10 15.38 -19.41
C ASP A 731 22.96 15.41 -20.45
N ILE A 732 22.16 16.46 -20.41
CA ILE A 732 21.03 16.63 -21.34
C ILE A 732 21.52 17.12 -22.71
N MET A 733 22.47 18.05 -22.74
CA MET A 733 22.84 18.81 -23.94
C MET A 733 24.08 18.24 -24.63
N MET A 734 23.99 16.99 -25.07
CA MET A 734 25.05 16.32 -25.82
C MET A 734 24.82 16.34 -27.34
N PRO A 735 25.89 16.45 -28.15
CA PRO A 735 25.80 16.45 -29.61
C PRO A 735 25.41 15.07 -30.17
N ARG A 736 24.69 15.10 -31.31
CA ARG A 736 24.19 13.94 -32.08
C ARG A 736 23.11 13.07 -31.42
N MET A 737 23.16 12.90 -30.10
CA MET A 737 22.18 12.15 -29.33
C MET A 737 22.01 12.84 -27.98
N THR A 738 20.80 13.31 -27.71
CA THR A 738 20.48 14.05 -26.48
C THR A 738 20.42 13.11 -25.28
N GLY A 739 20.56 13.64 -24.06
CA GLY A 739 20.38 12.86 -22.84
C GLY A 739 19.00 12.20 -22.74
N TYR A 740 17.95 12.84 -23.28
CA TYR A 740 16.60 12.26 -23.32
C TYR A 740 16.55 10.98 -24.17
N GLU A 741 17.14 10.99 -25.36
CA GLU A 741 17.19 9.83 -26.27
C GLU A 741 17.99 8.65 -25.68
N VAL A 742 19.06 8.95 -24.93
CA VAL A 742 19.82 7.91 -24.21
C VAL A 742 18.95 7.28 -23.12
N CYS A 743 18.20 8.10 -22.37
CA CYS A 743 17.31 7.64 -21.32
C CYS A 743 16.24 6.69 -21.87
N ASP A 744 15.55 7.06 -22.96
CA ASP A 744 14.53 6.22 -23.60
C ASP A 744 15.08 4.84 -23.99
N LYS A 745 16.28 4.80 -24.61
CA LYS A 745 16.93 3.54 -25.02
C LYS A 745 17.36 2.67 -23.83
N VAL A 746 17.76 3.28 -22.73
CA VAL A 746 18.08 2.52 -21.50
C VAL A 746 16.80 1.90 -20.92
N ARG A 747 15.66 2.60 -21.01
CA ARG A 747 14.37 2.15 -20.48
C ARG A 747 13.76 0.97 -21.25
N GLU A 748 14.15 0.74 -22.50
CA GLU A 748 13.80 -0.50 -23.23
C GLU A 748 14.37 -1.77 -22.58
N LYS A 749 15.47 -1.66 -21.81
CA LYS A 749 16.18 -2.80 -21.21
C LYS A 749 16.12 -2.85 -19.68
N PHE A 750 16.07 -1.69 -19.03
CA PHE A 750 16.14 -1.56 -17.57
C PHE A 750 15.04 -0.63 -17.07
N THR A 751 14.25 -1.10 -16.11
CA THR A 751 13.24 -0.27 -15.45
C THR A 751 13.89 0.85 -14.62
N ALA A 752 13.13 1.90 -14.31
CA ALA A 752 13.62 3.01 -13.47
C ALA A 752 14.02 2.57 -12.05
N SER A 753 13.42 1.48 -11.55
CA SER A 753 13.73 0.87 -10.25
C SER A 753 15.03 0.05 -10.26
N GLU A 754 15.40 -0.51 -11.41
CA GLU A 754 16.61 -1.31 -11.58
C GLU A 754 17.85 -0.45 -11.84
N LEU A 755 17.72 0.58 -12.68
CA LEU A 755 18.82 1.46 -13.06
C LEU A 755 18.43 2.95 -13.00
N PRO A 756 18.77 3.65 -11.91
CA PRO A 756 18.44 5.06 -11.76
C PRO A 756 19.30 5.97 -12.64
N ILE A 757 18.66 6.95 -13.26
CA ILE A 757 19.29 7.97 -14.12
C ILE A 757 19.03 9.36 -13.50
N VAL A 758 20.10 10.10 -13.21
CA VAL A 758 20.05 11.49 -12.76
C VAL A 758 20.56 12.38 -13.90
N MET A 759 19.69 13.23 -14.42
CA MET A 759 20.02 14.14 -15.52
C MET A 759 20.76 15.39 -15.01
N LEU A 760 21.72 15.89 -15.78
CA LEU A 760 22.45 17.13 -15.49
C LEU A 760 22.07 18.19 -16.54
N THR A 761 21.72 19.40 -16.12
CA THR A 761 21.22 20.46 -17.03
C THR A 761 21.75 21.85 -16.68
N ALA A 762 21.99 22.70 -17.68
CA ALA A 762 22.28 24.13 -17.49
C ALA A 762 21.01 25.01 -17.53
N LYS A 763 19.84 24.43 -17.84
CA LYS A 763 18.58 25.15 -17.93
C LYS A 763 17.75 24.98 -16.66
N ASN A 764 17.25 26.08 -16.12
CA ASN A 764 16.35 26.11 -14.96
C ASN A 764 14.87 26.30 -15.34
N GLN A 765 14.47 25.97 -16.58
CA GLN A 765 13.08 26.12 -17.01
C GLN A 765 12.27 24.87 -16.64
N VAL A 766 11.03 25.07 -16.18
CA VAL A 766 10.12 23.99 -15.75
C VAL A 766 9.84 22.99 -16.88
N SER A 767 9.84 23.45 -18.14
CA SER A 767 9.62 22.60 -19.32
C SER A 767 10.69 21.52 -19.52
N ASP A 768 11.97 21.85 -19.29
CA ASP A 768 13.08 20.90 -19.48
C ASP A 768 13.06 19.79 -18.40
N LEU A 769 12.51 20.09 -17.22
CA LEU A 769 12.31 19.14 -16.12
C LEU A 769 11.23 18.12 -16.44
N VAL A 770 10.08 18.59 -16.96
CA VAL A 770 8.95 17.74 -17.33
C VAL A 770 9.36 16.75 -18.44
N GLN A 771 10.13 17.22 -19.43
CA GLN A 771 10.64 16.36 -20.49
C GLN A 771 11.57 15.25 -19.96
N GLY A 772 12.43 15.56 -18.98
CA GLY A 772 13.33 14.58 -18.37
C GLY A 772 12.62 13.45 -17.64
N PHE A 773 11.58 13.78 -16.87
CA PHE A 773 10.77 12.76 -16.19
C PHE A 773 9.95 11.92 -17.17
N ASN A 774 9.41 12.52 -18.25
CA ASN A 774 8.67 11.78 -19.27
C ASN A 774 9.54 10.79 -20.05
N ALA A 775 10.84 11.08 -20.22
CA ALA A 775 11.81 10.15 -20.79
C ALA A 775 12.22 9.02 -19.82
N GLY A 776 11.72 9.04 -18.58
CA GLY A 776 11.99 8.01 -17.56
C GLY A 776 13.19 8.29 -16.67
N ALA A 777 13.69 9.54 -16.58
CA ALA A 777 14.73 9.89 -15.60
C ALA A 777 14.18 9.85 -14.16
N ASN A 778 15.03 9.49 -13.21
CA ASN A 778 14.66 9.40 -11.80
C ASN A 778 14.78 10.76 -11.09
N ASP A 779 15.67 11.63 -11.56
CA ASP A 779 15.91 12.95 -10.97
C ASP A 779 16.73 13.84 -11.92
N PHE A 780 16.91 15.12 -11.56
CA PHE A 780 17.71 16.09 -12.29
C PHE A 780 18.54 16.99 -11.36
N LEU A 781 19.63 17.55 -11.86
CA LEU A 781 20.50 18.49 -11.14
C LEU A 781 20.98 19.62 -12.05
N THR A 782 20.96 20.85 -11.55
CA THR A 782 21.29 22.06 -12.32
C THR A 782 22.78 22.41 -12.21
N LYS A 783 23.40 22.81 -13.32
CA LYS A 783 24.79 23.25 -13.41
C LYS A 783 24.86 24.79 -13.26
N PRO A 784 25.77 25.35 -12.45
CA PRO A 784 26.76 24.67 -11.60
C PRO A 784 26.14 24.09 -10.32
N PHE A 785 26.45 22.84 -9.99
CA PHE A 785 25.94 22.15 -8.80
C PHE A 785 26.90 22.21 -7.60
N LEU A 786 26.34 22.26 -6.40
CA LEU A 786 27.11 22.13 -5.17
C LEU A 786 27.44 20.66 -4.89
N LYS A 787 28.67 20.38 -4.46
CA LYS A 787 29.16 19.01 -4.17
C LYS A 787 28.21 18.22 -3.26
N ASN A 788 27.74 18.84 -2.18
CA ASN A 788 26.89 18.17 -1.18
C ASN A 788 25.51 17.79 -1.73
N GLU A 789 24.96 18.58 -2.66
CA GLU A 789 23.67 18.30 -3.28
C GLU A 789 23.76 17.08 -4.21
N LEU A 790 24.79 17.03 -5.06
CA LEU A 790 25.05 15.89 -5.95
C LEU A 790 25.16 14.58 -5.15
N LEU A 791 25.94 14.58 -4.07
CA LEU A 791 26.14 13.39 -3.25
C LEU A 791 24.86 12.93 -2.54
N ALA A 792 24.00 13.86 -2.09
CA ALA A 792 22.74 13.52 -1.45
C ALA A 792 21.77 12.80 -2.40
N ARG A 793 21.67 13.29 -3.66
CA ARG A 793 20.83 12.68 -4.69
C ARG A 793 21.32 11.28 -5.07
N ILE A 794 22.63 11.13 -5.30
CA ILE A 794 23.25 9.84 -5.60
C ILE A 794 22.99 8.82 -4.48
N LYS A 795 23.26 9.19 -3.22
CA LYS A 795 23.05 8.32 -2.05
C LYS A 795 21.59 7.89 -1.90
N THR A 796 20.65 8.79 -2.21
CA THR A 796 19.20 8.51 -2.15
C THR A 796 18.79 7.47 -3.18
N HIS A 797 19.15 7.65 -4.45
CA HIS A 797 18.76 6.72 -5.52
C HIS A 797 19.38 5.35 -5.37
N ILE A 798 20.66 5.26 -4.99
CA ILE A 798 21.31 3.97 -4.69
C ILE A 798 20.58 3.26 -3.53
N ARG A 799 20.16 3.99 -2.51
CA ARG A 799 19.42 3.42 -1.39
C ARG A 799 18.06 2.88 -1.83
N LEU A 800 17.33 3.60 -2.67
CA LEU A 800 16.04 3.17 -3.21
C LEU A 800 16.18 1.90 -4.06
N THR A 801 17.16 1.84 -4.97
CA THR A 801 17.45 0.63 -5.76
C THR A 801 17.76 -0.57 -4.87
N LYS A 802 18.54 -0.38 -3.79
CA LYS A 802 18.83 -1.45 -2.82
C LYS A 802 17.60 -1.92 -2.05
N ILE A 803 16.69 -1.00 -1.71
CA ILE A 803 15.42 -1.33 -1.05
C ILE A 803 14.53 -2.13 -2.00
N ASN A 804 14.37 -1.70 -3.25
CA ASN A 804 13.60 -2.42 -4.27
C ASN A 804 14.18 -3.82 -4.53
N ALA A 805 15.51 -3.92 -4.65
CA ALA A 805 16.18 -5.22 -4.78
C ALA A 805 15.97 -6.13 -3.56
N ALA A 806 15.80 -5.56 -2.35
CA ALA A 806 15.46 -6.33 -1.15
C ALA A 806 14.00 -6.80 -1.16
N TYR A 807 13.06 -5.96 -1.60
CA TYR A 807 11.65 -6.34 -1.77
C TYR A 807 11.45 -7.43 -2.82
N GLY A 808 12.22 -7.37 -3.91
CA GLY A 808 12.22 -8.41 -4.96
C GLY A 808 12.59 -9.82 -4.48
N LYS A 809 13.15 -9.96 -3.27
CA LYS A 809 13.41 -11.27 -2.64
C LYS A 809 12.13 -11.91 -2.07
N PHE A 810 11.10 -11.12 -1.84
CA PHE A 810 9.82 -11.55 -1.27
C PHE A 810 8.71 -11.59 -2.33
N VAL A 811 8.76 -10.71 -3.34
CA VAL A 811 7.86 -10.73 -4.50
C VAL A 811 8.71 -10.79 -5.78
N PRO A 812 8.65 -11.89 -6.55
CA PRO A 812 9.43 -12.01 -7.80
C PRO A 812 9.09 -10.88 -8.79
N HIS A 813 10.09 -10.27 -9.43
CA HIS A 813 9.85 -9.24 -10.45
C HIS A 813 9.12 -9.80 -11.67
N ASP A 814 9.39 -11.06 -12.02
CA ASP A 814 8.68 -11.74 -13.10
C ASP A 814 7.16 -11.80 -12.85
N PHE A 815 6.74 -11.98 -11.58
CA PHE A 815 5.34 -11.94 -11.20
C PHE A 815 4.69 -10.58 -11.54
N LEU A 816 5.33 -9.47 -11.16
CA LEU A 816 4.85 -8.12 -11.47
C LEU A 816 4.73 -7.90 -12.98
N ARG A 817 5.75 -8.32 -13.73
CA ARG A 817 5.76 -8.23 -15.19
C ARG A 817 4.62 -9.01 -15.83
N PHE A 818 4.27 -10.19 -15.31
CA PHE A 818 3.13 -10.95 -15.82
C PHE A 818 1.78 -10.30 -15.49
N LEU A 819 1.66 -9.60 -14.37
CA LEU A 819 0.47 -8.79 -14.09
C LEU A 819 0.42 -7.49 -14.89
N GLY A 820 1.50 -7.13 -15.59
CA GLY A 820 1.59 -5.90 -16.38
C GLY A 820 1.98 -4.66 -15.56
N HIS A 821 2.58 -4.85 -14.38
CA HIS A 821 3.01 -3.77 -13.49
C HIS A 821 4.54 -3.67 -13.42
N GLU A 822 5.07 -2.45 -13.41
CA GLU A 822 6.51 -2.18 -13.23
C GLU A 822 6.90 -2.08 -11.75
N SER A 823 5.93 -1.78 -10.87
CA SER A 823 6.17 -1.59 -9.44
C SER A 823 5.14 -2.32 -8.59
N ILE A 824 5.58 -2.74 -7.40
CA ILE A 824 4.70 -3.36 -6.39
C ILE A 824 3.60 -2.41 -5.91
N ILE A 825 3.80 -1.08 -6.03
CA ILE A 825 2.80 -0.08 -5.64
C ILE A 825 1.60 -0.02 -6.58
N ASP A 826 1.76 -0.50 -7.82
CA ASP A 826 0.71 -0.48 -8.83
C ASP A 826 -0.20 -1.71 -8.74
N VAL A 827 0.24 -2.72 -7.99
CA VAL A 827 -0.48 -3.98 -7.79
C VAL A 827 -1.64 -3.77 -6.83
N GLN A 828 -2.84 -4.15 -7.26
CA GLN A 828 -4.09 -4.09 -6.50
C GLN A 828 -4.56 -5.49 -6.11
N LEU A 829 -5.40 -5.54 -5.07
CA LEU A 829 -6.04 -6.80 -4.65
C LEU A 829 -6.99 -7.30 -5.74
N GLY A 830 -6.76 -8.52 -6.21
CA GLY A 830 -7.56 -9.15 -7.26
C GLY A 830 -6.98 -9.00 -8.67
N ASP A 831 -5.80 -8.36 -8.83
CA ASP A 831 -5.08 -8.38 -10.09
C ASP A 831 -4.78 -9.83 -10.48
N GLN A 832 -5.12 -10.18 -11.72
CA GLN A 832 -5.00 -11.55 -12.20
C GLN A 832 -4.73 -11.61 -13.70
N ILE A 833 -3.94 -12.61 -14.09
CA ILE A 833 -3.70 -12.97 -15.47
C ILE A 833 -3.93 -14.47 -15.66
N GLN A 834 -4.66 -14.82 -16.71
CA GLN A 834 -4.78 -16.20 -17.18
C GLN A 834 -3.71 -16.44 -18.23
N LYS A 835 -2.77 -17.34 -17.96
CA LYS A 835 -1.71 -17.71 -18.90
C LYS A 835 -1.45 -19.20 -18.84
N GLU A 836 -1.00 -19.75 -19.95
CA GLU A 836 -0.58 -21.14 -20.03
C GLU A 836 0.89 -21.25 -19.62
N MET A 837 1.17 -22.12 -18.65
CA MET A 837 2.53 -22.28 -18.11
C MET A 837 2.79 -23.73 -17.70
N THR A 838 4.06 -24.08 -17.58
CA THR A 838 4.46 -25.35 -16.94
C THR A 838 4.65 -25.14 -15.44
N VAL A 839 3.97 -25.96 -14.65
CA VAL A 839 4.07 -25.96 -13.18
C VAL A 839 5.01 -27.07 -12.74
N LEU A 840 5.96 -26.73 -11.86
CA LEU A 840 6.87 -27.67 -11.21
C LEU A 840 6.58 -27.67 -9.72
N PHE A 841 6.33 -28.86 -9.17
CA PHE A 841 6.31 -29.12 -7.73
C PHE A 841 7.47 -30.01 -7.35
N SER A 842 8.19 -29.65 -6.30
CA SER A 842 9.24 -30.48 -5.72
C SER A 842 9.05 -30.59 -4.21
N ASP A 843 9.34 -31.76 -3.64
CA ASP A 843 9.25 -32.00 -2.19
C ASP A 843 10.40 -32.90 -1.68
N ILE A 844 10.85 -32.70 -0.44
CA ILE A 844 11.94 -33.50 0.15
C ILE A 844 11.37 -34.78 0.77
N ARG A 845 11.92 -35.93 0.37
CA ARG A 845 11.49 -37.22 0.89
C ARG A 845 11.83 -37.41 2.35
N SER A 846 10.81 -37.84 3.11
CA SER A 846 10.89 -38.11 4.55
C SER A 846 11.39 -36.90 5.35
N PHE A 847 11.11 -35.68 4.87
CA PHE A 847 11.53 -34.45 5.54
C PHE A 847 11.04 -34.38 6.98
N THR A 848 9.79 -34.76 7.27
CA THR A 848 9.25 -34.75 8.63
C THR A 848 10.12 -35.57 9.59
N THR A 849 10.53 -36.77 9.19
CA THR A 849 11.42 -37.63 9.99
C THR A 849 12.81 -37.03 10.17
N ILE A 850 13.34 -36.36 9.13
CA ILE A 850 14.64 -35.67 9.20
C ILE A 850 14.54 -34.45 10.14
N SER A 851 13.44 -33.71 10.06
CA SER A 851 13.16 -32.51 10.84
C SER A 851 12.94 -32.81 12.32
N GLU A 852 12.28 -33.92 12.67
CA GLU A 852 12.06 -34.36 14.05
C GLU A 852 13.37 -34.66 14.79
N ALA A 853 14.43 -35.02 14.04
CA ALA A 853 15.76 -35.29 14.59
C ALA A 853 16.65 -34.04 14.72
N MET A 854 16.16 -32.86 14.33
CA MET A 854 16.92 -31.60 14.31
C MET A 854 16.33 -30.57 15.28
N THR A 855 17.18 -29.71 15.83
CA THR A 855 16.68 -28.49 16.48
C THR A 855 16.04 -27.54 15.46
N PRO A 856 15.14 -26.62 15.86
CA PRO A 856 14.55 -25.65 14.94
C PRO A 856 15.60 -24.85 14.14
N GLN A 857 16.71 -24.45 14.78
CA GLN A 857 17.78 -23.71 14.11
C GLN A 857 18.53 -24.55 13.07
N GLU A 858 18.83 -25.81 13.39
CA GLU A 858 19.45 -26.75 12.46
C GLU A 858 18.54 -27.03 11.27
N ASN A 859 17.23 -27.16 11.51
CA ASN A 859 16.24 -27.34 10.45
C ASN A 859 16.20 -26.12 9.50
N PHE A 860 16.15 -24.90 10.04
CA PHE A 860 16.23 -23.68 9.22
C PHE A 860 17.55 -23.59 8.43
N ASN A 861 18.68 -23.94 9.04
CA ASN A 861 19.99 -23.95 8.37
C ASN A 861 20.03 -25.01 7.26
N PHE A 862 19.43 -26.18 7.50
CA PHE A 862 19.31 -27.26 6.52
C PHE A 862 18.47 -26.81 5.31
N LEU A 863 17.26 -26.29 5.54
CA LEU A 863 16.40 -25.79 4.48
C LEU A 863 17.08 -24.69 3.66
N ASN A 864 17.71 -23.70 4.31
CA ASN A 864 18.44 -22.64 3.61
C ASN A 864 19.63 -23.18 2.80
N SER A 865 20.34 -24.20 3.30
CA SER A 865 21.44 -24.85 2.60
C SER A 865 20.95 -25.64 1.37
N TYR A 866 19.82 -26.34 1.50
CA TYR A 866 19.17 -27.05 0.40
C TYR A 866 18.64 -26.06 -0.66
N LEU A 867 17.78 -25.12 -0.27
CA LEU A 867 17.18 -24.11 -1.16
C LEU A 867 18.25 -23.24 -1.84
N GLY A 868 19.34 -22.92 -1.14
CA GLY A 868 20.47 -22.18 -1.71
C GLY A 868 21.16 -22.87 -2.90
N ARG A 869 20.96 -24.19 -3.09
CA ARG A 869 21.49 -24.97 -4.21
C ARG A 869 20.46 -25.24 -5.30
N VAL A 870 19.22 -25.57 -4.92
CA VAL A 870 18.18 -25.94 -5.89
C VAL A 870 17.42 -24.73 -6.45
N SER A 871 17.15 -23.70 -5.65
CA SER A 871 16.38 -22.52 -6.10
C SER A 871 17.06 -21.72 -7.23
N PRO A 872 18.39 -21.56 -7.29
CA PRO A 872 19.05 -20.89 -8.41
C PRO A 872 18.86 -21.60 -9.76
N VAL A 873 18.71 -22.92 -9.77
CA VAL A 873 18.52 -23.73 -11.00
C VAL A 873 17.25 -23.30 -11.74
N ILE A 874 16.16 -23.08 -11.00
CA ILE A 874 14.87 -22.65 -11.56
C ILE A 874 15.04 -21.34 -12.34
N ARG A 875 15.72 -20.35 -11.76
CA ARG A 875 15.98 -19.06 -12.41
C ARG A 875 16.96 -19.17 -13.59
N ALA A 876 17.95 -20.05 -13.49
CA ALA A 876 18.91 -20.30 -14.58
C ALA A 876 18.22 -20.83 -15.85
N HIS A 877 17.08 -21.50 -15.68
CA HIS A 877 16.24 -22.02 -16.76
C HIS A 877 14.94 -21.21 -16.93
N GLN A 878 15.00 -19.88 -16.80
CA GLN A 878 13.86 -18.98 -17.12
C GLN A 878 12.56 -19.25 -16.34
N GLY A 879 12.64 -19.96 -15.21
CA GLY A 879 11.53 -20.12 -14.28
C GLY A 879 11.63 -19.17 -13.10
N PHE A 880 10.52 -18.99 -12.39
CA PHE A 880 10.50 -18.29 -11.11
C PHE A 880 9.77 -19.11 -10.05
N ILE A 881 10.11 -18.87 -8.78
CA ILE A 881 9.51 -19.54 -7.64
C ILE A 881 8.33 -18.69 -7.19
N ASP A 882 7.13 -19.28 -7.20
CA ASP A 882 5.93 -18.61 -6.69
C ASP A 882 5.95 -18.61 -5.16
N LYS A 883 6.13 -19.78 -4.55
CA LYS A 883 6.25 -19.91 -3.09
C LYS A 883 7.01 -21.16 -2.64
N TYR A 884 7.52 -21.06 -1.42
CA TYR A 884 8.01 -22.20 -0.63
C TYR A 884 6.91 -22.67 0.30
N ILE A 885 6.64 -23.98 0.33
CA ILE A 885 5.59 -24.61 1.14
C ILE A 885 6.29 -25.57 2.12
N GLY A 886 6.91 -25.02 3.16
CA GLY A 886 7.77 -25.81 4.05
C GLY A 886 9.03 -26.27 3.33
N ASP A 887 9.16 -27.57 3.10
CA ASP A 887 10.21 -28.22 2.31
C ASP A 887 9.88 -28.36 0.81
N ALA A 888 8.64 -28.07 0.43
CA ALA A 888 8.22 -28.10 -0.96
C ALA A 888 8.48 -26.77 -1.69
N ILE A 889 8.74 -26.87 -2.99
CA ILE A 889 8.96 -25.74 -3.91
C ILE A 889 7.88 -25.78 -5.00
N MET A 890 7.19 -24.65 -5.18
CA MET A 890 6.31 -24.43 -6.33
C MET A 890 6.94 -23.40 -7.27
N ALA A 891 7.17 -23.79 -8.51
CA ALA A 891 7.77 -22.94 -9.54
C ALA A 891 6.98 -22.95 -10.84
N LEU A 892 7.05 -21.85 -11.57
CA LEU A 892 6.35 -21.63 -12.83
C LEU A 892 7.35 -21.34 -13.95
N PHE A 893 7.07 -21.93 -15.12
CA PHE A 893 7.86 -21.78 -16.34
C PHE A 893 6.92 -21.27 -17.45
N PRO A 894 7.00 -19.97 -17.78
CA PRO A 894 6.00 -19.29 -18.62
C PRO A 894 6.25 -19.42 -20.12
N GLU A 895 7.48 -19.75 -20.55
CA GLU A 895 7.88 -19.73 -21.95
C GLU A 895 7.97 -21.14 -22.57
N SER A 896 8.64 -22.09 -21.91
CA SER A 896 8.87 -23.43 -22.47
C SER A 896 8.74 -24.56 -21.45
N ALA A 897 8.22 -25.70 -21.91
CA ALA A 897 8.21 -26.96 -21.14
C ALA A 897 9.62 -27.55 -21.02
N ASP A 898 10.48 -27.34 -22.03
CA ASP A 898 11.88 -27.79 -22.00
C ASP A 898 12.67 -27.16 -20.84
N ASP A 899 12.41 -25.89 -20.55
CA ASP A 899 13.04 -25.18 -19.45
C ASP A 899 12.70 -25.81 -18.10
N ALA A 900 11.43 -26.18 -17.91
CA ALA A 900 10.98 -26.85 -16.70
C ALA A 900 11.60 -28.24 -16.53
N VAL A 901 11.67 -29.02 -17.62
CA VAL A 901 12.29 -30.36 -17.59
C VAL A 901 13.79 -30.28 -17.32
N ARG A 902 14.52 -29.38 -17.99
CA ARG A 902 15.95 -29.15 -17.72
C ARG A 902 16.20 -28.71 -16.29
N ALA A 903 15.37 -27.80 -15.76
CA ALA A 903 15.44 -27.39 -14.37
C ALA A 903 15.23 -28.57 -13.41
N ALA A 904 14.24 -29.42 -13.66
CA ALA A 904 13.98 -30.61 -12.84
C ALA A 904 15.15 -31.61 -12.84
N VAL A 905 15.73 -31.88 -14.01
CA VAL A 905 16.90 -32.76 -14.15
C VAL A 905 18.11 -32.19 -13.42
N GLU A 906 18.39 -30.89 -13.58
CA GLU A 906 19.51 -30.24 -12.92
C GLU A 906 19.28 -30.12 -11.40
N MET A 907 18.06 -29.90 -10.93
CA MET A 907 17.73 -29.92 -9.49
C MET A 907 18.05 -31.28 -8.86
N GLN A 908 17.68 -32.39 -9.51
CA GLN A 908 18.04 -33.73 -9.04
C GLN A 908 19.57 -33.92 -8.99
N LYS A 909 20.30 -33.45 -10.02
CA LYS A 909 21.78 -33.49 -10.04
C LYS A 909 22.41 -32.67 -8.91
N GLN A 910 21.87 -31.48 -8.63
CA GLN A 910 22.32 -30.65 -7.49
C GLN A 910 22.07 -31.35 -6.14
N VAL A 911 20.99 -32.10 -6.00
CA VAL A 911 20.74 -32.92 -4.80
C VAL A 911 21.76 -34.06 -4.68
N ILE A 912 22.13 -34.71 -5.79
CA ILE A 912 23.19 -35.74 -5.80
C ILE A 912 24.52 -35.14 -5.32
N LEU A 913 24.93 -33.98 -5.85
CA LEU A 913 26.13 -33.27 -5.41
C LEU A 913 26.04 -32.85 -3.94
N TYR A 914 24.87 -32.38 -3.52
CA TYR A 914 24.64 -32.00 -2.14
C TYR A 914 24.77 -33.21 -1.19
N ASN A 915 24.27 -34.38 -1.58
CA ASN A 915 24.41 -35.61 -0.81
C ASN A 915 25.87 -36.05 -0.65
N GLN A 916 26.72 -35.88 -1.66
CA GLN A 916 28.15 -36.15 -1.52
C GLN A 916 28.78 -35.27 -0.43
N HIS A 917 28.42 -33.99 -0.39
CA HIS A 917 28.89 -33.07 0.65
C HIS A 917 28.29 -33.42 2.03
N ARG A 918 27.01 -33.78 2.09
CA ARG A 918 26.35 -34.22 3.34
C ARG A 918 27.01 -35.46 3.92
N GLN A 919 27.31 -36.45 3.10
CA GLN A 919 27.99 -37.69 3.51
C GLN A 919 29.40 -37.41 4.06
N ARG A 920 30.17 -36.52 3.42
CA ARG A 920 31.49 -36.09 3.94
C ARG A 920 31.40 -35.42 5.31
N SER A 921 30.27 -34.76 5.58
CA SER A 921 29.96 -34.10 6.85
C SER A 921 29.13 -34.97 7.81
N ASN A 922 29.04 -36.28 7.55
CA ASN A 922 28.32 -37.27 8.37
C ASN A 922 26.81 -37.01 8.54
N TYR A 923 26.17 -36.34 7.57
CA TYR A 923 24.73 -36.17 7.50
C TYR A 923 24.08 -37.20 6.56
N ALA A 924 22.88 -37.66 6.91
CA ALA A 924 22.10 -38.57 6.06
C ALA A 924 21.77 -37.92 4.70
N PRO A 925 21.86 -38.68 3.59
CA PRO A 925 21.48 -38.19 2.27
C PRO A 925 19.97 -37.97 2.19
N ILE A 926 19.56 -37.07 1.30
CA ILE A 926 18.17 -36.74 1.03
C ILE A 926 17.80 -37.09 -0.41
N THR A 927 16.53 -37.25 -0.69
CA THR A 927 16.02 -37.41 -2.05
C THR A 927 14.84 -36.47 -2.24
N ILE A 928 14.55 -36.09 -3.49
CA ILE A 928 13.44 -35.20 -3.81
C ILE A 928 12.56 -35.86 -4.86
N GLY A 929 11.24 -35.63 -4.76
CA GLY A 929 10.29 -35.95 -5.82
C GLY A 929 9.96 -34.70 -6.60
N ILE A 930 9.87 -34.79 -7.93
CA ILE A 930 9.46 -33.65 -8.78
C ILE A 930 8.30 -34.06 -9.68
N GLY A 931 7.21 -33.28 -9.67
CA GLY A 931 6.06 -33.43 -10.55
C GLY A 931 5.93 -32.24 -11.50
N LEU A 932 5.76 -32.49 -12.80
CA LEU A 932 5.56 -31.45 -13.81
C LEU A 932 4.28 -31.64 -14.62
N HIS A 933 3.56 -30.54 -14.83
CA HIS A 933 2.42 -30.51 -15.73
C HIS A 933 2.27 -29.13 -16.37
N ALA A 934 1.95 -29.12 -17.67
CA ALA A 934 1.65 -27.90 -18.42
C ALA A 934 0.15 -27.76 -18.62
N GLY A 935 -0.37 -26.57 -18.32
CA GLY A 935 -1.78 -26.24 -18.47
C GLY A 935 -2.07 -24.77 -18.21
N THR A 936 -3.32 -24.38 -18.42
CA THR A 936 -3.77 -23.01 -18.17
C THR A 936 -3.90 -22.74 -16.67
N LEU A 937 -3.34 -21.63 -16.20
CA LEU A 937 -3.42 -21.20 -14.81
C LEU A 937 -3.85 -19.73 -14.68
N MET A 938 -4.38 -19.40 -13.52
CA MET A 938 -4.66 -18.02 -13.11
C MET A 938 -3.60 -17.61 -12.07
N LEU A 939 -2.75 -16.65 -12.42
CA LEU A 939 -1.75 -16.04 -11.56
C LEU A 939 -2.29 -14.70 -11.08
N GLY A 940 -2.28 -14.42 -9.78
CA GLY A 940 -2.83 -13.17 -9.27
C GLY A 940 -2.54 -12.89 -7.81
N THR A 941 -3.13 -11.82 -7.30
CA THR A 941 -3.08 -11.42 -5.89
C THR A 941 -4.38 -11.76 -5.17
N ILE A 942 -4.27 -12.38 -3.99
CA ILE A 942 -5.39 -12.65 -3.09
C ILE A 942 -5.05 -12.18 -1.67
N GLY A 943 -6.06 -12.01 -0.82
CA GLY A 943 -5.88 -11.56 0.56
C GLY A 943 -6.86 -10.46 0.93
N GLU A 944 -6.37 -9.45 1.64
CA GLU A 944 -7.12 -8.27 2.07
C GLU A 944 -6.27 -7.00 1.90
N GLU A 945 -6.85 -5.82 2.13
CA GLU A 945 -6.22 -4.51 1.81
C GLU A 945 -4.85 -4.30 2.45
N GLU A 946 -4.62 -4.83 3.66
CA GLU A 946 -3.36 -4.71 4.39
C GLU A 946 -2.40 -5.90 4.16
N ARG A 947 -2.88 -6.98 3.53
CA ARG A 947 -2.10 -8.20 3.28
C ARG A 947 -2.52 -8.89 1.98
N MET A 948 -1.71 -8.69 0.96
CA MET A 948 -1.80 -9.42 -0.31
C MET A 948 -0.76 -10.54 -0.39
N GLU A 949 -1.14 -11.66 -0.99
CA GLU A 949 -0.29 -12.80 -1.30
C GLU A 949 -0.39 -13.13 -2.80
N SER A 950 0.74 -13.40 -3.44
CA SER A 950 0.73 -13.97 -4.79
C SER A 950 0.24 -15.40 -4.73
N THR A 951 -0.65 -15.75 -5.65
CA THR A 951 -1.21 -17.09 -5.74
C THR A 951 -1.37 -17.54 -7.17
N VAL A 952 -1.37 -18.85 -7.34
CA VAL A 952 -1.66 -19.54 -8.59
C VAL A 952 -2.82 -20.48 -8.35
N ILE A 953 -3.90 -20.30 -9.11
CA ILE A 953 -5.09 -21.14 -9.02
C ILE A 953 -5.28 -21.84 -10.36
N ALA A 954 -5.16 -23.17 -10.36
CA ALA A 954 -5.45 -23.98 -11.54
C ALA A 954 -5.63 -25.45 -11.18
N ASP A 955 -6.35 -26.17 -12.04
CA ASP A 955 -6.30 -27.64 -12.06
C ASP A 955 -4.89 -28.15 -12.32
N ALA A 956 -4.09 -27.41 -13.10
CA ALA A 956 -2.73 -27.74 -13.43
C ALA A 956 -1.82 -27.85 -12.19
N VAL A 957 -2.01 -26.95 -11.22
CA VAL A 957 -1.30 -26.95 -9.92
C VAL A 957 -1.61 -28.22 -9.14
N ASN A 958 -2.90 -28.55 -9.04
CA ASN A 958 -3.35 -29.73 -8.31
C ASN A 958 -2.85 -31.03 -8.94
N LEU A 959 -2.75 -31.10 -10.28
CA LEU A 959 -2.20 -32.26 -10.96
C LEU A 959 -0.68 -32.36 -10.75
N ALA A 960 0.08 -31.28 -10.90
CA ALA A 960 1.53 -31.27 -10.68
C ALA A 960 1.91 -31.69 -9.24
N SER A 961 1.19 -31.18 -8.22
CA SER A 961 1.40 -31.60 -6.82
C SER A 961 1.10 -33.08 -6.58
N ARG A 962 0.11 -33.66 -7.28
CA ARG A 962 -0.17 -35.10 -7.18
C ARG A 962 0.88 -35.96 -7.87
N LEU A 963 1.38 -35.51 -9.04
CA LEU A 963 2.48 -36.19 -9.73
C LEU A 963 3.72 -36.22 -8.84
N GLU A 964 4.03 -35.12 -8.15
CA GLU A 964 5.09 -35.09 -7.15
C GLU A 964 4.85 -36.20 -6.11
N GLY A 965 3.67 -36.27 -5.48
CA GLY A 965 3.37 -37.31 -4.50
C GLY A 965 3.47 -38.74 -5.07
N LEU A 966 3.06 -38.96 -6.31
CA LEU A 966 3.16 -40.25 -7.00
C LEU A 966 4.61 -40.69 -7.26
N THR A 967 5.57 -39.77 -7.31
CA THR A 967 6.98 -40.14 -7.48
C THR A 967 7.45 -41.05 -6.31
N LYS A 968 6.88 -40.91 -5.10
CA LYS A 968 7.11 -41.83 -3.96
C LYS A 968 6.58 -43.23 -4.21
N VAL A 969 5.38 -43.33 -4.79
CA VAL A 969 4.71 -44.61 -5.07
C VAL A 969 5.53 -45.39 -6.09
N TYR A 970 5.81 -44.78 -7.25
CA TYR A 970 6.50 -45.42 -8.36
C TYR A 970 8.02 -45.49 -8.21
N GLY A 971 8.60 -44.72 -7.28
CA GLY A 971 10.05 -44.70 -7.04
C GLY A 971 10.83 -43.95 -8.12
N SER A 972 10.16 -43.06 -8.87
CA SER A 972 10.77 -42.21 -9.89
C SER A 972 11.26 -40.90 -9.25
N GLY A 973 12.26 -40.23 -9.83
CA GLY A 973 12.69 -38.91 -9.36
C GLY A 973 11.88 -37.76 -9.95
N ILE A 974 11.45 -37.90 -11.21
CA ILE A 974 10.71 -36.88 -11.97
C ILE A 974 9.55 -37.57 -12.67
N LEU A 975 8.32 -37.11 -12.42
CA LEU A 975 7.12 -37.52 -13.14
C LEU A 975 6.52 -36.35 -13.92
N VAL A 976 6.17 -36.62 -15.17
CA VAL A 976 5.56 -35.66 -16.08
C VAL A 976 4.29 -36.24 -16.69
N THR A 977 3.43 -35.35 -17.17
CA THR A 977 2.21 -35.72 -17.89
C THR A 977 2.45 -35.73 -19.39
N GLU A 978 1.55 -36.37 -20.13
CA GLU A 978 1.53 -36.34 -21.60
C GLU A 978 1.59 -34.91 -22.17
N SER A 979 0.92 -33.94 -21.53
CA SER A 979 0.92 -32.54 -21.97
C SER A 979 2.30 -31.88 -21.94
N ILE A 980 3.23 -32.36 -21.09
CA ILE A 980 4.63 -31.93 -21.13
C ILE A 980 5.29 -32.47 -22.37
N LEU A 981 5.15 -33.77 -22.65
CA LEU A 981 5.80 -34.43 -23.78
C LEU A 981 5.35 -33.86 -25.13
N GLU A 982 4.08 -33.45 -25.25
CA GLU A 982 3.53 -32.80 -26.45
C GLU A 982 4.13 -31.40 -26.70
N ARG A 983 4.70 -30.76 -25.66
CA ARG A 983 5.23 -29.39 -25.70
C ARG A 983 6.74 -29.31 -25.68
N LEU A 984 7.42 -30.44 -25.59
CA LEU A 984 8.87 -30.49 -25.74
C LEU A 984 9.22 -30.19 -27.20
N GLY A 985 10.21 -29.33 -27.41
CA GLY A 985 10.71 -29.03 -28.76
C GLY A 985 11.27 -30.27 -29.46
N ASP A 986 12.03 -31.09 -28.74
CA ASP A 986 12.56 -32.38 -29.22
C ASP A 986 12.51 -33.44 -28.13
N ARG A 987 11.52 -34.34 -28.23
CA ARG A 987 11.32 -35.44 -27.27
C ARG A 987 12.50 -36.42 -27.22
N SER A 988 13.27 -36.56 -28.31
CA SER A 988 14.37 -37.55 -28.38
C SER A 988 15.56 -37.21 -27.50
N GLN A 989 15.63 -35.95 -27.02
CA GLN A 989 16.69 -35.47 -26.13
C GLN A 989 16.53 -35.94 -24.68
N TYR A 990 15.34 -36.42 -24.30
CA TYR A 990 15.03 -36.81 -22.93
C TYR A 990 14.76 -38.31 -22.83
N LEU A 991 15.34 -38.93 -21.80
CA LEU A 991 15.13 -40.33 -21.49
C LEU A 991 13.81 -40.49 -20.72
N CYS A 992 12.76 -40.92 -21.42
CA CYS A 992 11.43 -41.09 -20.85
C CYS A 992 10.87 -42.50 -21.02
N ARG A 993 10.04 -42.94 -20.07
CA ARG A 993 9.24 -44.18 -20.20
C ARG A 993 7.86 -44.01 -19.58
N PHE A 994 6.88 -44.74 -20.11
CA PHE A 994 5.50 -44.74 -19.60
C PHE A 994 5.45 -45.36 -18.21
N VAL A 995 4.72 -44.72 -17.29
CA VAL A 995 4.58 -45.15 -15.89
C VAL A 995 3.22 -45.74 -15.64
N ASP A 996 2.16 -44.95 -15.80
CA ASP A 996 0.78 -45.36 -15.52
C ASP A 996 -0.20 -44.35 -16.12
N ARG A 997 -1.50 -44.65 -16.03
CA ARG A 997 -2.57 -43.72 -16.33
C ARG A 997 -3.38 -43.47 -15.05
N VAL A 998 -3.46 -42.22 -14.61
CA VAL A 998 -4.07 -41.85 -13.33
C VAL A 998 -5.26 -40.92 -13.50
N THR A 999 -6.31 -41.17 -12.73
CA THR A 999 -7.53 -40.35 -12.67
C THR A 999 -7.54 -39.49 -11.41
N VAL A 1000 -7.93 -38.22 -11.55
CA VAL A 1000 -8.07 -37.31 -10.41
C VAL A 1000 -9.49 -37.39 -9.84
N LYS A 1001 -9.61 -37.54 -8.52
CA LYS A 1001 -10.89 -37.51 -7.80
C LYS A 1001 -11.69 -36.24 -8.14
N GLY A 1002 -12.88 -36.42 -8.73
CA GLY A 1002 -13.74 -35.34 -9.20
C GLY A 1002 -13.65 -35.03 -10.70
N LYS A 1003 -12.84 -35.76 -11.48
CA LYS A 1003 -12.78 -35.69 -12.95
C LYS A 1003 -13.04 -37.05 -13.60
N THR A 1004 -13.50 -37.01 -14.86
CA THR A 1004 -13.82 -38.18 -15.69
C THR A 1004 -12.70 -38.62 -16.64
N SER A 1005 -11.68 -37.78 -16.88
CA SER A 1005 -10.59 -38.09 -17.82
C SER A 1005 -9.30 -38.54 -17.10
N ALA A 1006 -8.75 -39.68 -17.54
CA ALA A 1006 -7.51 -40.25 -17.04
C ALA A 1006 -6.30 -39.68 -17.80
N VAL A 1007 -5.25 -39.28 -17.08
CA VAL A 1007 -4.03 -38.64 -17.63
C VAL A 1007 -2.88 -39.63 -17.65
N SER A 1008 -2.16 -39.71 -18.77
CA SER A 1008 -0.98 -40.55 -18.93
C SER A 1008 0.22 -39.90 -18.23
N VAL A 1009 0.96 -40.69 -17.45
CA VAL A 1009 2.13 -40.26 -16.68
C VAL A 1009 3.37 -40.98 -17.19
N PHE A 1010 4.44 -40.22 -17.30
CA PHE A 1010 5.74 -40.67 -17.76
C PHE A 1010 6.79 -40.28 -16.74
N GLU A 1011 7.83 -41.09 -16.60
CA GLU A 1011 9.02 -40.70 -15.83
C GLU A 1011 10.09 -40.17 -16.77
N ILE A 1012 10.84 -39.18 -16.27
CA ILE A 1012 12.07 -38.68 -16.87
C ILE A 1012 13.22 -39.10 -15.97
N TYR A 1013 14.17 -39.88 -16.50
CA TYR A 1013 15.23 -40.52 -15.70
C TYR A 1013 16.64 -40.06 -16.08
N ASP A 1014 16.78 -38.94 -16.79
CA ASP A 1014 18.04 -38.29 -17.18
C ASP A 1014 18.93 -37.85 -15.99
N ALA A 1015 18.37 -37.79 -14.78
CA ALA A 1015 19.10 -37.44 -13.57
C ALA A 1015 19.58 -38.65 -12.75
N GLU A 1016 19.26 -39.88 -13.17
CA GLU A 1016 19.70 -41.08 -12.48
C GLU A 1016 21.18 -41.39 -12.73
N THR A 1017 21.73 -42.36 -11.99
CA THR A 1017 23.11 -42.81 -12.20
C THR A 1017 23.26 -43.50 -13.56
N GLU A 1018 24.45 -43.41 -14.17
CA GLU A 1018 24.74 -44.03 -15.47
C GLU A 1018 24.39 -45.53 -15.49
N GLN A 1019 24.67 -46.23 -14.38
CA GLN A 1019 24.31 -47.64 -14.22
C GLN A 1019 22.80 -47.88 -14.23
N SER A 1020 22.01 -47.04 -13.57
CA SER A 1020 20.53 -47.16 -13.57
C SER A 1020 19.96 -46.89 -14.96
N ILE A 1021 20.47 -45.85 -15.63
CA ILE A 1021 20.08 -45.50 -16.99
C ILE A 1021 20.35 -46.67 -17.95
N GLN A 1022 21.54 -47.26 -17.89
CA GLN A 1022 21.92 -48.39 -18.75
C GLN A 1022 21.00 -49.61 -18.53
N LEU A 1023 20.74 -49.98 -17.27
CA LEU A 1023 19.85 -51.10 -16.94
C LEU A 1023 18.40 -50.85 -17.38
N LYS A 1024 17.90 -49.60 -17.25
CA LYS A 1024 16.56 -49.23 -17.75
C LYS A 1024 16.48 -49.28 -19.27
N GLN A 1025 17.53 -48.87 -19.98
CA GLN A 1025 17.59 -48.96 -21.44
C GLN A 1025 17.67 -50.42 -21.92
N GLU A 1026 18.47 -51.27 -21.27
CA GLU A 1026 18.56 -52.70 -21.57
C GLU A 1026 17.22 -53.41 -21.40
N THR A 1027 16.48 -53.07 -20.34
CA THR A 1027 15.19 -53.69 -20.02
C THR A 1027 13.98 -53.00 -20.68
N ALA A 1028 14.16 -51.87 -21.38
CA ALA A 1028 13.07 -51.06 -21.94
C ALA A 1028 12.15 -51.83 -22.89
N ALA A 1029 12.72 -52.60 -23.83
CA ALA A 1029 11.96 -53.39 -24.79
C ALA A 1029 11.14 -54.50 -24.11
N ALA A 1030 11.71 -55.14 -23.09
CA ALA A 1030 11.00 -56.12 -22.28
C ALA A 1030 9.87 -55.46 -21.47
N PHE A 1031 10.13 -54.29 -20.87
CA PHE A 1031 9.16 -53.55 -20.08
C PHE A 1031 7.94 -53.15 -20.91
N GLN A 1032 8.15 -52.61 -22.10
CA GLN A 1032 7.08 -52.26 -23.05
C GLN A 1032 6.22 -53.47 -23.41
N LYS A 1033 6.85 -54.61 -23.72
CA LYS A 1033 6.15 -55.86 -24.02
C LYS A 1033 5.38 -56.42 -22.81
N GLY A 1034 5.91 -56.21 -21.61
CA GLY A 1034 5.23 -56.54 -20.35
C GLY A 1034 3.94 -55.73 -20.18
N LEU A 1035 3.98 -54.42 -20.46
CA LEU A 1035 2.83 -53.54 -20.43
C LEU A 1035 1.77 -53.92 -21.47
N GLU A 1036 2.17 -54.25 -22.70
CA GLU A 1036 1.26 -54.74 -23.74
C GLU A 1036 0.47 -55.96 -23.27
N PHE A 1037 1.16 -56.98 -22.72
CA PHE A 1037 0.48 -58.15 -22.16
C PHE A 1037 -0.36 -57.84 -20.92
N TYR A 1038 0.01 -56.84 -20.12
CA TYR A 1038 -0.78 -56.39 -18.99
C TYR A 1038 -2.12 -55.80 -19.44
N VAL A 1039 -2.11 -54.90 -20.44
CA VAL A 1039 -3.31 -54.28 -21.00
C VAL A 1039 -4.19 -55.30 -21.73
N GLU A 1040 -3.59 -56.29 -22.42
CA GLU A 1040 -4.30 -57.41 -23.06
C GLU A 1040 -4.85 -58.45 -22.07
N GLN A 1041 -4.78 -58.22 -20.75
CA GLN A 1041 -5.21 -59.14 -19.68
C GLN A 1041 -4.46 -60.49 -19.67
N LYS A 1042 -3.29 -60.57 -20.31
CA LYS A 1042 -2.41 -61.76 -20.32
C LYS A 1042 -1.47 -61.73 -19.10
N PHE A 1043 -2.05 -61.63 -17.90
CA PHE A 1043 -1.30 -61.43 -16.64
C PHE A 1043 -0.18 -62.44 -16.37
N PRO A 1044 -0.31 -63.76 -16.67
CA PRO A 1044 0.79 -64.70 -16.45
C PRO A 1044 2.01 -64.43 -17.33
N LYS A 1045 1.79 -63.98 -18.58
CA LYS A 1045 2.87 -63.61 -19.50
C LYS A 1045 3.53 -62.29 -19.08
N ALA A 1046 2.71 -61.30 -18.73
CA ALA A 1046 3.19 -60.01 -18.22
C ALA A 1046 4.02 -60.17 -16.94
N GLN A 1047 3.52 -60.94 -15.97
CA GLN A 1047 4.23 -61.21 -14.70
C GLN A 1047 5.59 -61.86 -14.92
N LYS A 1048 5.69 -62.84 -15.84
CA LYS A 1048 6.97 -63.48 -16.16
C LYS A 1048 7.98 -62.48 -16.69
N ILE A 1049 7.55 -61.57 -17.56
CA ILE A 1049 8.41 -60.52 -18.11
C ILE A 1049 8.85 -59.56 -17.00
N PHE A 1050 7.93 -59.03 -16.18
CA PHE A 1050 8.27 -58.11 -15.09
C PHE A 1050 9.17 -58.77 -14.04
N LYS A 1051 8.98 -60.05 -13.74
CA LYS A 1051 9.86 -60.81 -12.85
C LYS A 1051 11.28 -60.90 -13.39
N ASN A 1052 11.46 -61.20 -14.67
CA ASN A 1052 12.77 -61.21 -15.32
C ASN A 1052 13.44 -59.82 -15.31
N ILE A 1053 12.64 -58.75 -15.49
CA ILE A 1053 13.14 -57.37 -15.37
C ILE A 1053 13.62 -57.11 -13.94
N CYS A 1054 12.88 -57.52 -12.91
CA CYS A 1054 13.33 -57.39 -11.51
C CYS A 1054 14.57 -58.23 -11.19
N GLU A 1055 14.80 -59.36 -11.87
CA GLU A 1055 16.03 -60.13 -11.75
C GLU A 1055 17.24 -59.42 -12.38
N THR A 1056 17.02 -58.69 -13.48
CA THR A 1056 18.06 -57.93 -14.20
C THR A 1056 18.33 -56.56 -13.56
N ASN A 1057 17.26 -55.87 -13.13
CA ASN A 1057 17.28 -54.59 -12.44
C ASN A 1057 16.43 -54.66 -11.16
N PRO A 1058 17.03 -55.11 -10.03
CA PRO A 1058 16.31 -55.24 -8.76
C PRO A 1058 15.82 -53.91 -8.17
N GLN A 1059 16.37 -52.78 -8.62
CA GLN A 1059 16.01 -51.45 -8.14
C GLN A 1059 14.83 -50.83 -8.92
N ASP A 1060 14.35 -51.49 -9.98
CA ASP A 1060 13.19 -51.01 -10.75
C ASP A 1060 11.88 -51.27 -10.01
N LYS A 1061 11.52 -50.32 -9.14
CA LYS A 1061 10.29 -50.37 -8.35
C LYS A 1061 9.04 -50.41 -9.22
N LEU A 1062 9.06 -49.79 -10.40
CA LEU A 1062 7.93 -49.78 -11.32
C LEU A 1062 7.64 -51.18 -11.87
N ALA A 1063 8.68 -51.91 -12.30
CA ALA A 1063 8.53 -53.30 -12.73
C ALA A 1063 8.01 -54.20 -11.61
N ALA A 1064 8.46 -53.99 -10.37
CA ALA A 1064 7.98 -54.72 -9.19
C ALA A 1064 6.49 -54.47 -8.92
N ILE A 1065 6.03 -53.21 -9.04
CA ILE A 1065 4.61 -52.84 -8.90
C ILE A 1065 3.75 -53.56 -9.94
N TYR A 1066 4.15 -53.55 -11.21
CA TYR A 1066 3.42 -54.25 -12.25
C TYR A 1066 3.42 -55.78 -12.06
N CYS A 1067 4.52 -56.36 -11.57
CA CYS A 1067 4.58 -57.77 -11.21
C CYS A 1067 3.57 -58.13 -10.10
N GLN A 1068 3.46 -57.30 -9.04
CA GLN A 1068 2.49 -57.47 -7.96
C GLN A 1068 1.05 -57.30 -8.44
N ARG A 1069 0.79 -56.30 -9.28
CA ARG A 1069 -0.54 -56.08 -9.89
C ARG A 1069 -0.97 -57.27 -10.74
N CYS A 1070 -0.08 -57.83 -11.55
CA CYS A 1070 -0.36 -59.05 -12.32
C CYS A 1070 -0.79 -60.20 -11.40
N LEU A 1071 -0.09 -60.40 -10.28
CA LEU A 1071 -0.42 -61.45 -9.31
C LEU A 1071 -1.78 -61.21 -8.64
N LYS A 1072 -2.07 -59.96 -8.25
CA LYS A 1072 -3.37 -59.56 -7.70
C LYS A 1072 -4.52 -59.85 -8.67
N HIS A 1073 -4.39 -59.46 -9.94
CA HIS A 1073 -5.44 -59.70 -10.94
C HIS A 1073 -5.60 -61.17 -11.32
N GLN A 1074 -4.53 -61.97 -11.23
CA GLN A 1074 -4.65 -63.43 -11.36
C GLN A 1074 -5.45 -64.06 -10.21
N MET A 1075 -5.32 -63.55 -8.99
CA MET A 1075 -6.00 -64.10 -7.81
C MET A 1075 -7.45 -63.64 -7.68
N TYR A 1076 -7.74 -62.36 -7.97
CA TYR A 1076 -9.04 -61.73 -7.67
C TYR A 1076 -9.83 -61.32 -8.91
N GLY A 1077 -9.28 -61.49 -10.12
CA GLY A 1077 -9.88 -60.99 -11.36
C GLY A 1077 -9.70 -59.47 -11.55
N VAL A 1078 -10.26 -58.95 -12.65
CA VAL A 1078 -10.31 -57.52 -12.95
C VAL A 1078 -11.72 -56.96 -12.67
N PRO A 1079 -11.86 -55.71 -12.20
CA PRO A 1079 -13.16 -55.06 -12.03
C PRO A 1079 -13.95 -54.93 -13.34
N GLU A 1080 -15.28 -54.87 -13.26
CA GLU A 1080 -16.16 -54.68 -14.42
C GLU A 1080 -15.89 -53.30 -15.06
N GLY A 1081 -15.57 -53.27 -16.37
CA GLY A 1081 -15.16 -52.04 -17.08
C GLY A 1081 -13.67 -51.67 -17.00
N TRP A 1082 -12.80 -52.58 -16.54
CA TRP A 1082 -11.36 -52.35 -16.47
C TRP A 1082 -10.72 -52.10 -17.85
N SER A 1083 -10.12 -50.92 -18.00
CA SER A 1083 -9.49 -50.45 -19.25
C SER A 1083 -7.95 -50.49 -19.21
N GLY A 1084 -7.37 -51.28 -18.29
CA GLY A 1084 -5.93 -51.27 -18.03
C GLY A 1084 -5.49 -50.18 -17.03
N ILE A 1085 -6.45 -49.46 -16.44
CA ILE A 1085 -6.24 -48.28 -15.57
C ILE A 1085 -6.58 -48.67 -14.12
N GLU A 1086 -5.65 -48.51 -13.18
CA GLU A 1086 -5.97 -48.52 -11.74
C GLU A 1086 -6.29 -47.09 -11.28
N CYS A 1087 -7.50 -46.87 -10.74
CA CYS A 1087 -7.80 -45.64 -10.02
C CYS A 1087 -7.06 -45.68 -8.67
N LEU A 1088 -6.07 -44.80 -8.49
CA LEU A 1088 -5.46 -44.58 -7.18
C LEU A 1088 -6.43 -43.74 -6.33
N ASP A 1089 -7.32 -44.41 -5.61
CA ASP A 1089 -8.32 -43.78 -4.73
C ASP A 1089 -7.77 -43.35 -3.35
N GLU A 1090 -6.51 -43.64 -3.06
CA GLU A 1090 -5.86 -43.31 -1.79
C GLU A 1090 -4.77 -42.25 -1.96
N LYS A 1091 -4.74 -41.32 -1.00
CA LYS A 1091 -3.71 -40.29 -0.83
C LYS A 1091 -2.35 -40.89 -0.49
#